data_AF-A0A350G078-F1
#
_entry.id   AF-A0A350G078-F1
#
_cell.length_a   1.000
_cell.length_b   1.000
_cell.length_c   1.000
_cell.angle_alpha   90.00
_cell.angle_beta   90.00
_cell.angle_gamma   90.00
#
_symmetry.space_group_name_H-M   'P 1'
#
loop_
_entity.id
_entity.type
_entity.pdbx_description
1 polymer ?
#
loop_
_entity_poly.entity_id
_entity_poly.type
_entity_poly.pdbx_seq_one_letter_code
_entity_poly.pdbx_strand_id
1 'polypeptide(L)'
;SGESLFDILRAPADASPESLEGQLQFILAKWGNLLGETFASRIIRGIDFLREEIIHQKLAHGDFVPDVPVQSYSGGEYTEYERYSPDKEWMPRLVLIAKNSYVWLEQLSQKYGRWIKTLDQIPDEELDLLRDRGFTGLWLIGLWERSRASQKIKQRMGDADAVASAYSLHSYDIAGDLGGWGALENLRIRAWDRGIRLSADMVPNHMGIDSQWVVEHPDWFLSIPYSPYPSYSFRSENLSDNIRVGIYLEDHYYDKTDASVVFQRRDHHTGDVRYIYHGNDGTSFPWNDTAQLDYSQAKVREAVIQTILHVARNFPVIRFDAAMTLAKKHIQRLWFPEPGAGGAIPSRSEHGMSRADFDAAIPEEFWREVVDRVAKEVPDTLLLAEAFWLLEGYFVRTLGMHRVYNSAFMHMLRDEDNAQYRMAIKNTLEFDPQILRRYVNFMNNPDEKTAAEQYGDGDKYFGVATVLATLPGLPMFGHGQIEGFREKYGMEFRKPKMNEYPNEGLIAGHEWKIFPILHHRHLFADVEQFFLYDFYTPSGNVDENVFAYSNVHNDERGLVLYHNRFADTKGWIKTSVTYLDKMTGDMRQKSLAEALSLPFEGYVIFKDYITRLEYIRSCDELWRKGMYLELFAYQHHVFMDWRFVDDGNWQMVNTELKGAGVESISAKWDEMFGAKDGVVEEVKVKKPRKKATGKTSSGKKKAAVKKSVTKKPAPKKATSNKVKRSVKKTVKKTTSSKTTTKSTHKKTIAGNIRSKSDAAKKSNAKKKTSSQKAKKGK
;
A
#
# COMPACT_ATOMS: atom_id res chain seq x y z
N SER A 1 -2.96 6.05 64.90
CA SER A 1 -2.37 7.35 65.32
C SER A 1 -3.50 8.30 65.65
N GLY A 2 -3.25 9.38 66.39
CA GLY A 2 -4.23 10.43 66.64
C GLY A 2 -4.23 11.49 65.54
N GLU A 3 -4.42 11.07 64.28
CA GLU A 3 -4.59 11.99 63.15
C GLU A 3 -6.00 12.58 63.19
N SER A 4 -6.13 13.91 63.06
CA SER A 4 -7.46 14.53 62.93
C SER A 4 -8.00 14.34 61.51
N LEU A 5 -9.32 14.49 61.34
CA LEU A 5 -9.94 14.48 60.02
C LEU A 5 -9.33 15.54 59.07
N PHE A 6 -8.85 16.66 59.62
CA PHE A 6 -8.18 17.71 58.85
C PHE A 6 -6.81 17.25 58.35
N ASP A 7 -6.01 16.60 59.21
CA ASP A 7 -4.70 16.05 58.83
C ASP A 7 -4.86 14.96 57.75
N ILE A 8 -5.86 14.08 57.91
CA ILE A 8 -6.20 13.04 56.94
C ILE A 8 -6.55 13.67 55.59
N LEU A 9 -7.50 14.61 55.55
CA LEU A 9 -7.94 15.24 54.29
C LEU A 9 -6.85 16.09 53.62
N ARG A 10 -5.88 16.60 54.40
CA ARG A 10 -4.76 17.41 53.91
C ARG A 10 -3.58 16.56 53.41
N ALA A 11 -3.40 15.35 53.95
CA ALA A 11 -2.28 14.46 53.63
C ALA A 11 -1.98 14.25 52.13
N PRO A 12 -2.95 14.18 51.18
CA PRO A 12 -2.65 14.09 49.75
C PRO A 12 -1.94 15.34 49.24
N ALA A 13 -2.44 16.53 49.60
CA ALA A 13 -1.89 17.81 49.19
C ALA A 13 -0.50 18.06 49.79
N ASP A 14 -0.28 17.69 51.06
CA ASP A 14 1.06 17.77 51.67
C ASP A 14 2.04 16.73 51.07
N ALA A 15 1.55 15.59 50.56
CA ALA A 15 2.37 14.55 49.91
C ALA A 15 2.63 14.80 48.41
N SER A 16 1.86 15.66 47.74
CA SER A 16 2.05 16.05 46.33
C SER A 16 1.53 17.47 46.07
N PRO A 17 2.19 18.53 46.59
CA PRO A 17 1.66 19.89 46.52
C PRO A 17 1.39 20.38 45.09
N GLU A 18 2.36 20.14 44.21
CA GLU A 18 2.35 20.64 42.82
C GLU A 18 1.80 19.63 41.79
N SER A 19 1.08 18.57 42.23
CA SER A 19 0.58 17.53 41.32
C SER A 19 -0.77 16.95 41.76
N LEU A 20 -1.83 17.31 41.04
CA LEU A 20 -3.16 16.70 41.20
C LEU A 20 -3.13 15.19 40.93
N GLU A 21 -2.32 14.73 39.96
CA GLU A 21 -2.13 13.30 39.71
C GLU A 21 -1.54 12.59 40.94
N GLY A 22 -0.49 13.16 41.54
CA GLY A 22 0.13 12.63 42.77
C GLY A 22 -0.82 12.62 43.97
N GLN A 23 -1.66 13.66 44.11
CA GLN A 23 -2.71 13.71 45.15
C GLN A 23 -3.74 12.58 44.95
N LEU A 24 -4.24 12.39 43.74
CA LEU A 24 -5.19 11.32 43.42
C LEU A 24 -4.56 9.92 43.58
N GLN A 25 -3.31 9.73 43.18
CA GLN A 25 -2.57 8.48 43.41
C GLN A 25 -2.39 8.20 44.91
N PHE A 26 -2.08 9.20 45.74
CA PHE A 26 -1.99 9.06 47.19
C PHE A 26 -3.33 8.64 47.81
N ILE A 27 -4.43 9.28 47.40
CA ILE A 27 -5.80 8.94 47.83
C ILE A 27 -6.13 7.48 47.48
N LEU A 28 -5.83 7.06 46.25
CA LEU A 28 -6.06 5.69 45.79
C LEU A 28 -5.23 4.67 46.59
N ALA A 29 -3.93 4.92 46.76
CA ALA A 29 -3.00 4.02 47.44
C ALA A 29 -3.22 3.92 48.96
N LYS A 30 -3.75 4.99 49.60
CA LYS A 30 -4.03 5.00 51.04
C LYS A 30 -5.45 4.58 51.39
N TRP A 31 -6.45 4.95 50.59
CA TRP A 31 -7.86 4.83 50.95
C TRP A 31 -8.74 4.16 49.89
N GLY A 32 -8.22 3.72 48.73
CA GLY A 32 -9.03 3.08 47.69
C GLY A 32 -9.89 1.91 48.21
N ASN A 33 -9.31 1.07 49.08
CA ASN A 33 -10.00 -0.05 49.74
C ASN A 33 -11.12 0.38 50.72
N LEU A 34 -11.12 1.64 51.17
CA LEU A 34 -12.14 2.22 52.07
C LEU A 34 -13.21 3.01 51.30
N LEU A 35 -12.84 3.55 50.13
CA LEU A 35 -13.69 4.36 49.26
C LEU A 35 -14.60 3.49 48.35
N GLY A 36 -14.24 2.22 48.17
CA GLY A 36 -15.00 1.25 47.37
C GLY A 36 -14.74 1.37 45.86
N GLU A 37 -15.00 0.28 45.14
CA GLU A 37 -14.64 0.10 43.73
C GLU A 37 -15.17 1.23 42.82
N THR A 38 -16.42 1.65 43.02
CA THR A 38 -17.05 2.73 42.25
C THR A 38 -16.34 4.08 42.40
N PHE A 39 -15.81 4.40 43.59
CA PHE A 39 -15.12 5.66 43.83
C PHE A 39 -13.63 5.56 43.47
N ALA A 40 -13.00 4.40 43.70
CA ALA A 40 -11.67 4.09 43.20
C ALA A 40 -11.61 4.20 41.67
N SER A 41 -12.58 3.65 40.94
CA SER A 41 -12.68 3.77 39.48
C SER A 41 -12.82 5.23 39.02
N ARG A 42 -13.57 6.07 39.75
CA ARG A 42 -13.65 7.52 39.46
C ARG A 42 -12.31 8.24 39.64
N ILE A 43 -11.59 7.95 40.72
CA ILE A 43 -10.24 8.50 40.94
C ILE A 43 -9.30 8.09 39.82
N ILE A 44 -9.35 6.82 39.40
CA ILE A 44 -8.53 6.28 38.32
C ILE A 44 -8.83 6.96 36.98
N ARG A 45 -10.11 7.16 36.62
CA ARG A 45 -10.51 7.93 35.42
C ARG A 45 -9.98 9.37 35.45
N GLY A 46 -10.00 10.01 36.62
CA GLY A 46 -9.46 11.37 36.81
C GLY A 46 -7.93 11.45 36.67
N ILE A 47 -7.20 10.42 37.13
CA ILE A 47 -5.75 10.28 36.91
C ILE A 47 -5.46 10.16 35.41
N ASP A 48 -6.22 9.35 34.68
CA ASP A 48 -6.04 9.15 33.25
C ASP A 48 -6.38 10.42 32.43
N PHE A 49 -7.45 11.14 32.79
CA PHE A 49 -7.79 12.43 32.17
C PHE A 49 -6.67 13.48 32.34
N LEU A 50 -6.06 13.59 33.52
CA LEU A 50 -4.91 14.48 33.75
C LEU A 50 -3.68 14.09 32.92
N ARG A 51 -3.51 12.80 32.59
CA ARG A 51 -2.45 12.32 31.69
C ARG A 51 -2.76 12.65 30.23
N GLU A 52 -4.01 12.49 29.80
CA GLU A 52 -4.47 12.91 28.46
C GLU A 52 -4.19 14.40 28.23
N GLU A 53 -4.47 15.28 29.21
CA GLU A 53 -4.22 16.72 29.11
C GLU A 53 -2.72 17.04 28.86
N ILE A 54 -1.82 16.35 29.57
CA ILE A 54 -0.35 16.50 29.41
C ILE A 54 0.15 15.93 28.07
N ILE A 55 -0.54 14.94 27.50
CA ILE A 55 -0.22 14.37 26.17
C ILE A 55 -0.75 15.29 25.06
N HIS A 56 -1.95 15.85 25.22
CA HIS A 56 -2.56 16.79 24.29
C HIS A 56 -1.66 18.02 24.04
N GLN A 57 -1.12 18.61 25.11
CA GLN A 57 -0.15 19.71 25.04
C GLN A 57 1.16 19.36 24.29
N LYS A 58 1.52 18.07 24.15
CA LYS A 58 2.72 17.63 23.42
C LYS A 58 2.44 17.29 21.96
N LEU A 59 1.27 16.70 21.67
CA LEU A 59 0.84 16.43 20.29
C LEU A 59 0.71 17.72 19.47
N ALA A 60 0.41 18.85 20.13
CA ALA A 60 0.45 20.20 19.58
C ALA A 60 1.78 20.61 18.91
N HIS A 61 2.88 19.85 19.08
CA HIS A 61 4.21 20.19 18.55
C HIS A 61 4.74 19.26 17.45
N GLY A 62 3.99 18.20 17.08
CA GLY A 62 4.21 17.46 15.82
C GLY A 62 5.36 16.44 15.76
N ASP A 63 6.03 16.15 16.87
CA ASP A 63 7.14 15.17 16.95
C ASP A 63 6.63 13.70 16.93
N PHE A 64 6.14 13.21 15.78
CA PHE A 64 5.84 11.78 15.59
C PHE A 64 6.54 11.20 14.36
N VAL A 65 7.24 10.08 14.55
CA VAL A 65 7.85 9.26 13.50
C VAL A 65 7.47 7.81 13.77
N PRO A 66 6.65 7.17 12.92
CA PRO A 66 6.34 5.75 13.08
C PRO A 66 7.54 4.89 12.69
N ASP A 67 8.00 4.07 13.64
CA ASP A 67 8.81 2.89 13.33
C ASP A 67 7.91 1.80 12.72
N VAL A 68 8.44 0.98 11.83
CA VAL A 68 7.68 -0.09 11.14
C VAL A 68 8.15 -1.44 11.69
N PRO A 69 7.51 -1.95 12.77
CA PRO A 69 7.95 -3.19 13.40
C PRO A 69 7.77 -4.39 12.45
N VAL A 70 8.65 -5.38 12.56
CA VAL A 70 8.52 -6.65 11.84
C VAL A 70 7.44 -7.51 12.48
N GLN A 71 6.57 -8.12 11.66
CA GLN A 71 5.51 -8.99 12.13
C GLN A 71 6.08 -10.28 12.75
N SER A 72 5.72 -10.52 14.02
CA SER A 72 5.98 -11.77 14.73
C SER A 72 4.65 -12.39 15.15
N TYR A 73 4.37 -13.61 14.70
CA TYR A 73 3.15 -14.36 15.04
C TYR A 73 3.20 -14.99 16.45
N SER A 74 4.01 -14.43 17.35
CA SER A 74 4.34 -14.97 18.67
C SER A 74 3.45 -14.41 19.80
N GLY A 75 2.16 -14.77 19.79
CA GLY A 75 1.27 -14.64 20.94
C GLY A 75 0.73 -13.23 21.23
N GLY A 76 -0.45 -12.91 20.68
CA GLY A 76 -1.28 -11.81 21.16
C GLY A 76 -2.20 -12.20 22.33
N GLU A 77 -2.84 -11.22 22.95
CA GLU A 77 -3.80 -11.41 24.06
C GLU A 77 -5.14 -12.03 23.64
N TYR A 78 -5.37 -12.18 22.33
CA TYR A 78 -6.57 -12.76 21.74
C TYR A 78 -6.23 -14.11 21.10
N THR A 79 -7.16 -15.06 21.19
CA THR A 79 -7.04 -16.38 20.53
C THR A 79 -7.19 -16.25 19.01
N GLU A 80 -6.07 -16.12 18.30
CA GLU A 80 -6.05 -16.11 16.83
C GLU A 80 -6.28 -17.51 16.26
N TYR A 81 -7.52 -17.79 15.84
CA TYR A 81 -7.91 -19.04 15.20
C TYR A 81 -8.03 -18.89 13.67
N GLU A 82 -8.05 -20.02 12.96
CA GLU A 82 -8.09 -20.05 11.50
C GLU A 82 -9.54 -20.12 10.99
N ARG A 83 -9.98 -19.06 10.28
CA ARG A 83 -11.33 -18.90 9.69
C ARG A 83 -11.28 -17.99 8.45
N TYR A 84 -10.37 -18.31 7.52
CA TYR A 84 -10.28 -17.69 6.20
C TYR A 84 -11.63 -17.74 5.45
N SER A 85 -11.90 -16.70 4.64
CA SER A 85 -12.96 -16.79 3.63
C SER A 85 -12.48 -17.52 2.37
N PRO A 86 -13.34 -18.31 1.72
CA PRO A 86 -12.99 -19.01 0.48
C PRO A 86 -12.95 -18.02 -0.69
N ASP A 87 -11.80 -17.94 -1.36
CA ASP A 87 -11.65 -17.15 -2.59
C ASP A 87 -12.48 -17.73 -3.74
N LYS A 88 -13.04 -16.86 -4.59
CA LYS A 88 -13.55 -17.25 -5.91
C LYS A 88 -12.41 -17.34 -6.91
N GLU A 89 -12.60 -18.12 -7.97
CA GLU A 89 -11.59 -18.42 -8.99
C GLU A 89 -10.93 -17.16 -9.62
N TRP A 90 -11.66 -16.04 -9.69
CA TRP A 90 -11.12 -14.77 -10.18
C TRP A 90 -10.30 -13.98 -9.14
N MET A 91 -10.51 -14.19 -7.84
CA MET A 91 -9.95 -13.35 -6.77
C MET A 91 -8.41 -13.45 -6.62
N PRO A 92 -7.76 -14.62 -6.76
CA PRO A 92 -6.30 -14.71 -6.81
C PRO A 92 -5.70 -14.00 -8.04
N ARG A 93 -6.47 -13.89 -9.13
CA ARG A 93 -6.05 -13.31 -10.41
C ARG A 93 -6.38 -11.83 -10.58
N LEU A 94 -6.82 -11.15 -9.53
CA LEU A 94 -7.12 -9.71 -9.59
C LEU A 94 -5.82 -8.90 -9.70
N VAL A 95 -5.74 -8.07 -10.74
CA VAL A 95 -4.71 -7.04 -10.93
C VAL A 95 -5.41 -5.69 -10.89
N LEU A 96 -5.14 -4.91 -9.86
CA LEU A 96 -5.89 -3.68 -9.54
C LEU A 96 -5.10 -2.43 -9.92
N ILE A 97 -5.75 -1.48 -10.58
CA ILE A 97 -5.21 -0.12 -10.74
C ILE A 97 -6.09 0.90 -10.01
N ALA A 98 -5.46 1.76 -9.23
CA ALA A 98 -6.10 2.88 -8.55
C ALA A 98 -6.13 4.12 -9.46
N LYS A 99 -7.26 4.84 -9.50
CA LYS A 99 -7.39 6.14 -10.16
C LYS A 99 -8.21 7.09 -9.27
N ASN A 100 -7.64 8.24 -8.90
CA ASN A 100 -8.44 9.39 -8.42
C ASN A 100 -9.40 9.81 -9.54
N SER A 101 -10.70 9.72 -9.29
CA SER A 101 -11.73 9.83 -10.32
C SER A 101 -11.71 11.17 -11.05
N TYR A 102 -11.73 12.28 -10.31
CA TYR A 102 -11.76 13.63 -10.89
C TYR A 102 -10.47 13.97 -11.63
N VAL A 103 -9.31 13.66 -11.02
CA VAL A 103 -7.99 13.86 -11.64
C VAL A 103 -7.87 13.06 -12.94
N TRP A 104 -8.33 11.81 -12.97
CA TRP A 104 -8.27 10.97 -14.17
C TRP A 104 -9.21 11.47 -15.27
N LEU A 105 -10.44 11.92 -14.94
CA LEU A 105 -11.37 12.50 -15.93
C LEU A 105 -10.80 13.78 -16.59
N GLU A 106 -10.09 14.62 -15.82
CA GLU A 106 -9.37 15.78 -16.34
C GLU A 106 -8.18 15.38 -17.24
N GLN A 107 -7.34 14.43 -16.81
CA GLN A 107 -6.25 13.87 -17.62
C GLN A 107 -6.77 13.23 -18.93
N LEU A 108 -7.88 12.49 -18.87
CA LEU A 108 -8.55 11.92 -20.04
C LEU A 108 -9.07 13.03 -20.96
N SER A 109 -9.63 14.10 -20.42
CA SER A 109 -10.10 15.24 -21.21
C SER A 109 -8.97 15.86 -22.05
N GLN A 110 -7.78 15.97 -21.45
CA GLN A 110 -6.58 16.47 -22.10
C GLN A 110 -6.03 15.46 -23.12
N LYS A 111 -5.92 14.17 -22.75
CA LYS A 111 -5.45 13.07 -23.62
C LYS A 111 -6.30 12.89 -24.89
N TYR A 112 -7.63 12.98 -24.77
CA TYR A 112 -8.58 12.73 -25.87
C TYR A 112 -9.09 14.02 -26.53
N GLY A 113 -8.63 15.21 -26.11
CA GLY A 113 -8.97 16.49 -26.72
C GLY A 113 -10.46 16.87 -26.67
N ARG A 114 -11.23 16.27 -25.74
CA ARG A 114 -12.67 16.48 -25.57
C ARG A 114 -12.99 16.57 -24.08
N TRP A 115 -13.99 17.34 -23.68
CA TRP A 115 -14.38 17.40 -22.26
C TRP A 115 -15.03 16.07 -21.82
N ILE A 116 -14.50 15.48 -20.74
CA ILE A 116 -14.94 14.22 -20.13
C ILE A 116 -15.19 14.53 -18.65
N LYS A 117 -16.46 14.61 -18.26
CA LYS A 117 -16.88 15.05 -16.92
C LYS A 117 -17.42 13.91 -16.06
N THR A 118 -18.09 12.94 -16.66
CA THR A 118 -18.87 11.91 -15.96
C THR A 118 -18.39 10.50 -16.31
N LEU A 119 -18.72 9.52 -15.47
CA LEU A 119 -18.20 8.15 -15.56
C LEU A 119 -18.55 7.44 -16.89
N ASP A 120 -19.72 7.74 -17.46
CA ASP A 120 -20.16 7.26 -18.77
C ASP A 120 -19.32 7.81 -19.94
N GLN A 121 -18.64 8.95 -19.75
CA GLN A 121 -17.87 9.64 -20.81
C GLN A 121 -16.43 9.13 -20.94
N ILE A 122 -15.98 8.25 -20.02
CA ILE A 122 -14.68 7.57 -20.10
C ILE A 122 -14.62 6.79 -21.43
N PRO A 123 -13.64 7.06 -22.32
CA PRO A 123 -13.56 6.45 -23.64
C PRO A 123 -13.45 4.93 -23.57
N ASP A 124 -14.05 4.25 -24.54
CA ASP A 124 -13.95 2.80 -24.65
C ASP A 124 -12.49 2.37 -24.92
N GLU A 125 -11.75 3.17 -25.68
CA GLU A 125 -10.34 3.01 -25.98
C GLU A 125 -9.44 3.05 -24.73
N GLU A 126 -9.87 3.72 -23.66
CA GLU A 126 -9.15 3.73 -22.38
C GLU A 126 -9.40 2.42 -21.60
N LEU A 127 -10.61 1.87 -21.68
CA LEU A 127 -10.95 0.58 -21.06
C LEU A 127 -10.30 -0.59 -21.82
N ASP A 128 -10.23 -0.50 -23.15
CA ASP A 128 -9.45 -1.41 -23.99
C ASP A 128 -7.95 -1.36 -23.62
N LEU A 129 -7.39 -0.15 -23.46
CA LEU A 129 -6.00 0.03 -23.00
C LEU A 129 -5.75 -0.58 -21.60
N LEU A 130 -6.70 -0.49 -20.66
CA LEU A 130 -6.57 -1.13 -19.35
C LEU A 130 -6.55 -2.67 -19.46
N ARG A 131 -7.45 -3.26 -20.26
CA ARG A 131 -7.45 -4.71 -20.55
C ARG A 131 -6.12 -5.15 -21.18
N ASP A 132 -5.66 -4.44 -22.20
CA ASP A 132 -4.48 -4.85 -22.98
C ASP A 132 -3.18 -4.71 -22.16
N ARG A 133 -3.17 -3.83 -21.16
CA ARG A 133 -2.12 -3.74 -20.13
C ARG A 133 -2.21 -4.81 -19.03
N GLY A 134 -3.23 -5.67 -19.04
CA GLY A 134 -3.40 -6.78 -18.09
C GLY A 134 -4.13 -6.43 -16.78
N PHE A 135 -4.85 -5.30 -16.72
CA PHE A 135 -5.64 -4.94 -15.54
C PHE A 135 -7.01 -5.63 -15.55
N THR A 136 -7.37 -6.26 -14.43
CA THR A 136 -8.66 -6.94 -14.24
C THR A 136 -9.53 -6.30 -13.15
N GLY A 137 -9.01 -5.26 -12.48
CA GLY A 137 -9.74 -4.41 -11.54
C GLY A 137 -9.39 -2.93 -11.69
N LEU A 138 -10.39 -2.06 -11.56
CA LEU A 138 -10.26 -0.60 -11.59
C LEU A 138 -10.86 -0.01 -10.32
N TRP A 139 -10.01 0.49 -9.42
CA TRP A 139 -10.42 1.20 -8.20
C TRP A 139 -10.55 2.69 -8.50
N LEU A 140 -11.79 3.19 -8.36
CA LEU A 140 -12.14 4.59 -8.54
C LEU A 140 -12.26 5.26 -7.17
N ILE A 141 -11.32 6.14 -6.87
CA ILE A 141 -11.24 6.80 -5.56
C ILE A 141 -12.21 7.97 -5.52
N GLY A 142 -12.96 8.07 -4.42
CA GLY A 142 -13.81 9.22 -4.11
C GLY A 142 -14.99 9.43 -5.06
N LEU A 143 -15.66 8.33 -5.42
CA LEU A 143 -16.91 8.27 -6.20
C LEU A 143 -18.14 8.89 -5.51
N TRP A 144 -18.14 8.90 -4.18
CA TRP A 144 -19.30 9.21 -3.35
C TRP A 144 -19.57 10.72 -3.25
N GLU A 145 -20.83 11.11 -3.01
CA GLU A 145 -21.24 12.50 -2.73
C GLU A 145 -20.63 12.98 -1.40
N ARG A 146 -19.94 14.13 -1.43
CA ARG A 146 -19.00 14.55 -0.38
C ARG A 146 -19.53 15.70 0.49
N SER A 147 -19.00 15.81 1.71
CA SER A 147 -19.30 16.88 2.66
C SER A 147 -19.02 18.27 2.09
N ARG A 148 -20.01 19.16 2.09
CA ARG A 148 -19.81 20.57 1.67
C ARG A 148 -19.06 21.35 2.75
N ALA A 149 -19.28 21.01 4.01
CA ALA A 149 -18.51 21.52 5.13
C ALA A 149 -17.01 21.23 4.98
N SER A 150 -16.61 20.01 4.60
CA SER A 150 -15.22 19.65 4.26
C SER A 150 -14.63 20.57 3.19
N GLN A 151 -15.38 20.87 2.12
CA GLN A 151 -14.92 21.81 1.09
C GLN A 151 -14.75 23.23 1.64
N LYS A 152 -15.74 23.75 2.38
CA LYS A 152 -15.67 25.10 3.01
C LYS A 152 -14.45 25.23 3.92
N ILE A 153 -14.16 24.19 4.71
CA ILE A 153 -12.98 24.11 5.58
C ILE A 153 -11.69 24.24 4.75
N LYS A 154 -11.49 23.38 3.74
CA LYS A 154 -10.25 23.37 2.95
C LYS A 154 -10.03 24.68 2.17
N GLN A 155 -11.10 25.28 1.66
CA GLN A 155 -11.05 26.59 0.98
C GLN A 155 -10.68 27.73 1.95
N ARG A 156 -11.18 27.71 3.19
CA ARG A 156 -10.79 28.67 4.24
C ARG A 156 -9.33 28.53 4.66
N MET A 157 -8.80 27.31 4.68
CA MET A 157 -7.38 27.04 4.96
C MET A 157 -6.43 27.37 3.79
N GLY A 158 -6.96 27.93 2.69
CA GLY A 158 -6.18 28.57 1.62
C GLY A 158 -6.20 27.89 0.27
N ASP A 159 -6.75 26.67 0.14
CA ASP A 159 -6.84 25.97 -1.15
C ASP A 159 -8.22 26.19 -1.80
N ALA A 160 -8.38 27.33 -2.47
CA ALA A 160 -9.63 27.73 -3.11
C ALA A 160 -10.13 26.72 -4.17
N ASP A 161 -9.21 25.99 -4.80
CA ASP A 161 -9.50 24.97 -5.83
C ASP A 161 -9.83 23.58 -5.25
N ALA A 162 -9.72 23.39 -3.92
CA ALA A 162 -9.99 22.11 -3.27
C ALA A 162 -11.46 21.67 -3.41
N VAL A 163 -11.65 20.36 -3.58
CA VAL A 163 -12.92 19.70 -3.24
C VAL A 163 -12.86 19.13 -1.82
N ALA A 164 -14.03 18.80 -1.28
CA ALA A 164 -14.18 18.01 -0.07
C ALA A 164 -13.30 16.74 -0.08
N SER A 165 -12.86 16.31 1.10
CA SER A 165 -12.14 15.04 1.27
C SER A 165 -12.95 13.88 0.68
N ALA A 166 -12.30 13.01 -0.10
CA ALA A 166 -12.90 11.79 -0.64
C ALA A 166 -13.48 10.83 0.41
N TYR A 167 -13.08 10.98 1.68
CA TYR A 167 -13.56 10.17 2.81
C TYR A 167 -14.47 10.95 3.78
N SER A 168 -14.63 12.28 3.62
CA SER A 168 -15.67 13.04 4.32
C SER A 168 -16.97 12.99 3.52
N LEU A 169 -17.75 11.93 3.74
CA LEU A 169 -18.90 11.58 2.92
C LEU A 169 -20.20 12.25 3.39
N HIS A 170 -21.01 12.76 2.47
CA HIS A 170 -22.35 13.26 2.78
C HIS A 170 -23.39 12.13 2.80
N SER A 171 -23.34 11.26 1.78
CA SER A 171 -24.08 10.00 1.69
C SER A 171 -23.25 8.96 0.90
N TYR A 172 -23.76 7.73 0.78
CA TYR A 172 -23.19 6.68 -0.09
C TYR A 172 -23.82 6.65 -1.49
N ASP A 173 -24.29 7.80 -1.97
CA ASP A 173 -24.68 7.99 -3.38
C ASP A 173 -23.47 8.30 -4.25
N ILE A 174 -23.51 7.90 -5.52
CA ILE A 174 -22.52 8.32 -6.52
C ILE A 174 -22.69 9.82 -6.80
N ALA A 175 -21.59 10.57 -6.74
CA ALA A 175 -21.60 12.03 -6.78
C ALA A 175 -22.33 12.59 -8.01
N GLY A 176 -23.16 13.60 -7.79
CA GLY A 176 -24.04 14.15 -8.81
C GLY A 176 -23.30 14.77 -10.00
N ASP A 177 -22.09 15.31 -9.79
CA ASP A 177 -21.29 15.89 -10.86
C ASP A 177 -20.41 14.89 -11.62
N LEU A 178 -20.24 13.66 -11.10
CA LEU A 178 -19.72 12.47 -11.79
C LEU A 178 -20.80 11.75 -12.63
N GLY A 179 -22.06 12.20 -12.56
CA GLY A 179 -23.20 11.67 -13.33
C GLY A 179 -24.07 10.67 -12.57
N GLY A 180 -23.78 10.42 -11.28
CA GLY A 180 -24.58 9.57 -10.40
C GLY A 180 -24.67 8.11 -10.84
N TRP A 181 -25.65 7.40 -10.26
CA TRP A 181 -25.87 5.96 -10.45
C TRP A 181 -26.00 5.51 -11.91
N GLY A 182 -26.61 6.33 -12.78
CA GLY A 182 -26.75 6.00 -14.21
C GLY A 182 -25.41 6.04 -14.97
N ALA A 183 -24.51 6.96 -14.62
CA ALA A 183 -23.18 7.02 -15.21
C ALA A 183 -22.26 5.89 -14.71
N LEU A 184 -22.39 5.52 -13.42
CA LEU A 184 -21.72 4.34 -12.89
C LEU A 184 -22.14 3.07 -13.62
N GLU A 185 -23.45 2.84 -13.82
CA GLU A 185 -23.94 1.61 -14.43
C GLU A 185 -23.47 1.45 -15.88
N ASN A 186 -23.44 2.54 -16.64
CA ASN A 186 -22.86 2.55 -17.99
C ASN A 186 -21.37 2.12 -17.98
N LEU A 187 -20.57 2.71 -17.10
CA LEU A 187 -19.16 2.38 -16.95
C LEU A 187 -18.97 0.92 -16.50
N ARG A 188 -19.79 0.46 -15.55
CA ARG A 188 -19.73 -0.89 -14.96
C ARG A 188 -19.92 -1.96 -16.03
N ILE A 189 -20.91 -1.79 -16.90
CA ILE A 189 -21.16 -2.72 -18.03
C ILE A 189 -19.97 -2.70 -19.01
N ARG A 190 -19.55 -1.52 -19.50
CA ARG A 190 -18.46 -1.39 -20.48
C ARG A 190 -17.09 -1.84 -19.97
N ALA A 191 -16.87 -1.82 -18.66
CA ALA A 191 -15.69 -2.37 -17.99
C ALA A 191 -15.81 -3.90 -17.86
N TRP A 192 -16.98 -4.41 -17.45
CA TRP A 192 -17.23 -5.84 -17.28
C TRP A 192 -17.13 -6.62 -18.59
N ASP A 193 -17.61 -6.05 -19.71
CA ASP A 193 -17.48 -6.62 -21.07
C ASP A 193 -16.00 -6.80 -21.49
N ARG A 194 -15.06 -6.16 -20.78
CA ARG A 194 -13.61 -6.25 -20.96
C ARG A 194 -12.90 -7.05 -19.85
N GLY A 195 -13.67 -7.65 -18.94
CA GLY A 195 -13.17 -8.41 -17.78
C GLY A 195 -12.77 -7.56 -16.57
N ILE A 196 -12.94 -6.23 -16.63
CA ILE A 196 -12.51 -5.29 -15.60
C ILE A 196 -13.60 -5.13 -14.55
N ARG A 197 -13.30 -5.49 -13.30
CA ARG A 197 -14.16 -5.27 -12.14
C ARG A 197 -13.98 -3.86 -11.59
N LEU A 198 -15.09 -3.14 -11.38
CA LEU A 198 -15.03 -1.87 -10.63
C LEU A 198 -14.82 -2.15 -9.14
N SER A 199 -13.96 -1.34 -8.52
CA SER A 199 -13.67 -1.33 -7.09
C SER A 199 -13.96 0.06 -6.52
N ALA A 200 -14.50 0.10 -5.31
CA ALA A 200 -14.79 1.35 -4.60
C ALA A 200 -14.17 1.37 -3.21
N ASP A 201 -13.95 2.57 -2.69
CA ASP A 201 -13.70 2.82 -1.27
C ASP A 201 -14.98 2.61 -0.46
N MET A 202 -14.81 2.12 0.76
CA MET A 202 -15.81 2.17 1.82
C MET A 202 -15.16 2.77 3.07
N VAL A 203 -15.79 3.77 3.66
CA VAL A 203 -15.31 4.49 4.86
C VAL A 203 -16.30 4.25 6.01
N PRO A 204 -16.24 3.08 6.69
CA PRO A 204 -17.27 2.68 7.65
C PRO A 204 -17.13 3.32 9.04
N ASN A 205 -15.97 3.92 9.36
CA ASN A 205 -15.70 4.40 10.72
C ASN A 205 -16.42 5.73 11.06
N HIS A 206 -16.59 6.60 10.07
CA HIS A 206 -17.11 7.96 10.25
C HIS A 206 -17.90 8.42 9.02
N MET A 207 -18.67 9.48 9.18
CA MET A 207 -19.31 10.23 8.08
C MET A 207 -18.75 11.66 8.03
N GLY A 208 -19.09 12.46 7.01
CA GLY A 208 -18.81 13.90 7.03
C GLY A 208 -19.63 14.63 8.09
N ILE A 209 -19.11 15.76 8.61
CA ILE A 209 -19.79 16.52 9.69
C ILE A 209 -21.18 17.06 9.30
N ASP A 210 -21.43 17.30 8.02
CA ASP A 210 -22.72 17.72 7.43
C ASP A 210 -23.43 16.59 6.66
N SER A 211 -23.07 15.33 6.94
CA SER A 211 -23.72 14.16 6.34
C SER A 211 -25.20 14.06 6.69
N GLN A 212 -25.96 13.36 5.83
CA GLN A 212 -27.36 13.07 6.07
C GLN A 212 -27.57 12.39 7.43
N TRP A 213 -26.65 11.49 7.83
CA TRP A 213 -26.72 10.78 9.10
C TRP A 213 -26.53 11.73 10.31
N VAL A 214 -25.65 12.74 10.26
CA VAL A 214 -25.53 13.74 11.36
C VAL A 214 -26.79 14.62 11.46
N VAL A 215 -27.48 14.86 10.36
CA VAL A 215 -28.74 15.61 10.35
C VAL A 215 -29.89 14.79 10.95
N GLU A 216 -30.09 13.58 10.44
CA GLU A 216 -31.27 12.73 10.70
C GLU A 216 -31.12 11.79 11.90
N HIS A 217 -29.91 11.33 12.19
CA HIS A 217 -29.58 10.32 13.20
C HIS A 217 -28.40 10.77 14.12
N PRO A 218 -28.50 11.93 14.79
CA PRO A 218 -27.44 12.46 15.67
C PRO A 218 -27.21 11.63 16.95
N ASP A 219 -27.98 10.57 17.15
CA ASP A 219 -27.83 9.55 18.19
C ASP A 219 -26.98 8.34 17.75
N TRP A 220 -26.56 8.26 16.48
CA TRP A 220 -25.66 7.23 15.95
C TRP A 220 -24.17 7.58 16.12
N PHE A 221 -23.86 8.79 16.59
CA PHE A 221 -22.51 9.33 16.69
C PHE A 221 -22.07 9.46 18.14
N LEU A 222 -20.78 9.22 18.40
CA LEU A 222 -20.19 9.49 19.71
C LEU A 222 -20.31 10.98 20.01
N SER A 223 -21.01 11.30 21.10
CA SER A 223 -21.36 12.68 21.42
C SER A 223 -21.67 12.87 22.91
N ILE A 224 -21.54 14.11 23.36
CA ILE A 224 -21.85 14.55 24.73
C ILE A 224 -22.69 15.85 24.71
N PRO A 225 -23.49 16.12 25.75
CA PRO A 225 -24.39 17.28 25.79
C PRO A 225 -23.70 18.57 26.28
N TYR A 226 -22.41 18.52 26.64
CA TYR A 226 -21.59 19.64 27.10
C TYR A 226 -20.24 19.66 26.36
N SER A 227 -19.56 20.81 26.35
CA SER A 227 -18.20 20.89 25.80
C SER A 227 -17.22 20.06 26.67
N PRO A 228 -16.38 19.19 26.10
CA PRO A 228 -15.46 18.34 26.86
C PRO A 228 -14.41 19.16 27.62
N TYR A 229 -14.01 20.32 27.06
CA TYR A 229 -13.05 21.23 27.68
C TYR A 229 -13.68 22.63 27.87
N PRO A 230 -13.48 23.30 29.02
CA PRO A 230 -13.99 24.67 29.25
C PRO A 230 -13.33 25.76 28.40
N SER A 231 -12.18 25.47 27.78
CA SER A 231 -11.47 26.36 26.85
C SER A 231 -12.18 26.48 25.50
N TYR A 232 -12.79 25.39 25.02
CA TYR A 232 -13.37 25.32 23.68
C TYR A 232 -14.55 26.29 23.50
N SER A 233 -14.52 27.01 22.40
CA SER A 233 -15.50 27.99 21.98
C SER A 233 -16.01 27.68 20.57
N PHE A 234 -17.33 27.62 20.41
CA PHE A 234 -17.99 27.27 19.15
C PHE A 234 -18.80 28.47 18.64
N ARG A 235 -18.09 29.50 18.17
CA ARG A 235 -18.64 30.78 17.66
C ARG A 235 -18.24 31.05 16.21
N SER A 236 -17.50 30.12 15.60
CA SER A 236 -17.27 30.00 14.17
C SER A 236 -18.57 30.01 13.35
N GLU A 237 -18.47 30.07 12.03
CA GLU A 237 -19.67 30.11 11.19
C GLU A 237 -20.43 28.78 11.18
N ASN A 238 -21.71 28.83 10.78
CA ASN A 238 -22.43 27.62 10.43
C ASN A 238 -21.89 27.06 9.10
N LEU A 239 -21.22 25.91 9.15
CA LEU A 239 -20.74 25.19 7.97
C LEU A 239 -21.85 24.41 7.24
N SER A 240 -23.00 24.18 7.89
CA SER A 240 -24.14 23.44 7.33
C SER A 240 -24.88 24.25 6.25
N ASP A 241 -25.24 23.58 5.15
CA ASP A 241 -26.24 24.10 4.19
C ASP A 241 -27.69 23.82 4.65
N ASN A 242 -27.89 23.03 5.71
CA ASN A 242 -29.22 22.59 6.14
C ASN A 242 -29.87 23.58 7.13
N ILE A 243 -31.01 24.15 6.75
CA ILE A 243 -31.76 25.14 7.56
C ILE A 243 -32.23 24.61 8.93
N ARG A 244 -32.34 23.28 9.12
CA ARG A 244 -32.70 22.69 10.41
C ARG A 244 -31.50 22.56 11.36
N VAL A 245 -30.29 22.31 10.85
CA VAL A 245 -29.15 21.90 11.69
C VAL A 245 -27.95 22.80 11.43
N GLY A 246 -27.51 23.53 12.45
CA GLY A 246 -26.25 24.26 12.46
C GLY A 246 -25.08 23.37 12.88
N ILE A 247 -23.93 23.57 12.23
CA ILE A 247 -22.66 22.85 12.45
C ILE A 247 -21.57 23.89 12.64
N TYR A 248 -20.90 23.85 13.80
CA TYR A 248 -19.91 24.84 14.22
C TYR A 248 -18.64 24.13 14.68
N LEU A 249 -17.49 24.51 14.12
CA LEU A 249 -16.18 24.09 14.63
C LEU A 249 -15.78 24.93 15.86
N GLU A 250 -14.74 24.47 16.54
CA GLU A 250 -14.08 25.24 17.59
C GLU A 250 -13.29 26.43 16.97
N ASP A 251 -13.20 27.55 17.68
CA ASP A 251 -12.73 28.83 17.14
C ASP A 251 -11.20 28.84 16.84
N HIS A 252 -10.38 28.12 17.60
CA HIS A 252 -8.92 27.98 17.39
C HIS A 252 -8.55 26.99 16.28
N TYR A 253 -9.52 26.27 15.71
CA TYR A 253 -9.29 25.37 14.57
C TYR A 253 -8.52 26.04 13.40
N TYR A 254 -8.85 27.29 13.10
CA TYR A 254 -8.29 28.02 11.95
C TYR A 254 -6.89 28.59 12.21
N ASP A 255 -6.55 28.90 13.47
CA ASP A 255 -5.21 29.39 13.85
C ASP A 255 -4.24 28.26 14.24
N LYS A 256 -4.77 27.04 14.46
CA LYS A 256 -4.06 25.81 14.85
C LYS A 256 -3.37 25.90 16.21
N THR A 257 -3.87 26.73 17.12
CA THR A 257 -3.37 26.80 18.52
C THR A 257 -4.00 25.75 19.43
N ASP A 258 -5.16 25.19 19.05
CA ASP A 258 -5.79 24.02 19.66
C ASP A 258 -6.38 23.11 18.54
N ALA A 259 -6.69 21.85 18.85
CA ALA A 259 -7.19 20.86 17.92
C ALA A 259 -8.38 20.08 18.53
N SER A 260 -9.55 20.72 18.52
CA SER A 260 -10.75 20.20 19.18
C SER A 260 -11.09 18.76 18.79
N VAL A 261 -11.36 17.92 19.80
CA VAL A 261 -11.85 16.55 19.63
C VAL A 261 -13.31 16.45 19.18
N VAL A 262 -14.06 17.57 19.20
CA VAL A 262 -15.50 17.64 18.88
C VAL A 262 -15.88 18.85 18.04
N PHE A 263 -17.00 18.77 17.32
CA PHE A 263 -17.73 19.90 16.74
C PHE A 263 -19.11 20.05 17.38
N GLN A 264 -19.67 21.26 17.38
CA GLN A 264 -21.04 21.48 17.87
C GLN A 264 -22.06 21.30 16.74
N ARG A 265 -22.99 20.37 16.93
CA ARG A 265 -24.27 20.29 16.21
C ARG A 265 -25.35 21.02 17.01
N ARG A 266 -26.20 21.80 16.33
CA ARG A 266 -27.38 22.44 16.91
C ARG A 266 -28.60 22.26 16.02
N ASP A 267 -29.64 21.60 16.52
CA ASP A 267 -30.95 21.56 15.85
C ASP A 267 -31.72 22.85 16.16
N HIS A 268 -31.97 23.66 15.15
CA HIS A 268 -32.68 24.94 15.27
C HIS A 268 -34.19 24.79 15.51
N HIS A 269 -34.76 23.59 15.32
CA HIS A 269 -36.19 23.34 15.53
C HIS A 269 -36.47 22.77 16.92
N THR A 270 -35.58 21.94 17.47
CA THR A 270 -35.76 21.33 18.80
C THR A 270 -34.93 21.98 19.91
N GLY A 271 -33.87 22.73 19.57
CA GLY A 271 -32.89 23.24 20.52
C GLY A 271 -31.86 22.20 20.99
N ASP A 272 -31.87 20.99 20.44
CA ASP A 272 -30.88 19.93 20.73
C ASP A 272 -29.47 20.40 20.33
N VAL A 273 -28.60 20.57 21.33
CA VAL A 273 -27.17 20.88 21.16
C VAL A 273 -26.36 19.66 21.56
N ARG A 274 -25.45 19.24 20.69
CA ARG A 274 -24.52 18.12 20.93
C ARG A 274 -23.12 18.49 20.50
N TYR A 275 -22.14 17.98 21.23
CA TYR A 275 -20.73 18.04 20.87
C TYR A 275 -20.37 16.64 20.38
N ILE A 276 -20.23 16.51 19.06
CA ILE A 276 -20.02 15.24 18.36
C ILE A 276 -18.53 15.06 18.11
N TYR A 277 -17.99 13.88 18.41
CA TYR A 277 -16.57 13.61 18.24
C TYR A 277 -16.19 13.50 16.76
N HIS A 278 -15.02 14.05 16.41
CA HIS A 278 -14.38 13.83 15.12
C HIS A 278 -13.79 12.41 15.03
N GLY A 279 -13.71 11.86 13.82
CA GLY A 279 -13.01 10.59 13.58
C GLY A 279 -11.51 10.71 13.91
N ASN A 280 -10.92 9.65 14.44
CA ASN A 280 -9.49 9.60 14.82
C ASN A 280 -9.02 8.13 14.95
N ASP A 281 -7.71 7.90 14.75
CA ASP A 281 -7.02 6.60 14.87
C ASP A 281 -6.13 6.47 16.14
N GLY A 282 -6.04 7.54 16.94
CA GLY A 282 -5.22 7.62 18.15
C GLY A 282 -3.72 7.76 17.89
N THR A 283 -3.33 8.30 16.72
CA THR A 283 -1.92 8.59 16.36
C THR A 283 -1.67 10.07 16.08
N SER A 284 -2.71 10.85 15.74
CA SER A 284 -2.57 12.24 15.28
C SER A 284 -3.78 13.11 15.67
N PHE A 285 -3.84 14.34 15.15
CA PHE A 285 -4.97 15.23 15.36
C PHE A 285 -6.28 14.65 14.77
N PRO A 286 -7.45 14.97 15.35
CA PRO A 286 -8.73 14.48 14.82
C PRO A 286 -8.99 14.91 13.36
N TRP A 287 -9.66 14.03 12.62
CA TRP A 287 -10.15 14.29 11.27
C TRP A 287 -11.37 15.23 11.33
N ASN A 288 -11.06 16.51 11.49
CA ASN A 288 -11.93 17.65 11.74
C ASN A 288 -13.08 17.88 10.74
N ASP A 289 -13.05 17.28 9.55
CA ASP A 289 -14.16 17.30 8.60
C ASP A 289 -15.04 16.03 8.67
N THR A 290 -14.85 15.18 9.68
CA THR A 290 -15.59 13.92 9.91
C THR A 290 -16.30 13.88 11.27
N ALA A 291 -17.26 12.96 11.41
CA ALA A 291 -18.04 12.68 12.60
C ALA A 291 -18.01 11.18 12.92
N GLN A 292 -17.56 10.82 14.13
CA GLN A 292 -17.30 9.45 14.55
C GLN A 292 -18.59 8.68 14.92
N LEU A 293 -18.77 7.50 14.33
CA LEU A 293 -19.91 6.63 14.61
C LEU A 293 -19.73 5.86 15.93
N ASP A 294 -20.83 5.66 16.65
CA ASP A 294 -20.88 4.92 17.91
C ASP A 294 -21.12 3.41 17.68
N TYR A 295 -20.02 2.68 17.53
CA TYR A 295 -20.04 1.24 17.34
C TYR A 295 -20.49 0.43 18.57
N SER A 296 -20.68 1.04 19.74
CA SER A 296 -21.30 0.34 20.88
C SER A 296 -22.77 0.01 20.61
N GLN A 297 -23.45 0.82 19.78
CA GLN A 297 -24.86 0.67 19.47
C GLN A 297 -25.10 -0.32 18.32
N ALA A 298 -25.75 -1.45 18.61
CA ALA A 298 -26.01 -2.51 17.62
C ALA A 298 -26.77 -2.04 16.36
N LYS A 299 -27.67 -1.05 16.49
CA LYS A 299 -28.38 -0.44 15.34
C LYS A 299 -27.43 0.27 14.35
N VAL A 300 -26.34 0.86 14.86
CA VAL A 300 -25.34 1.56 14.05
C VAL A 300 -24.49 0.54 13.28
N ARG A 301 -24.10 -0.55 13.96
CA ARG A 301 -23.40 -1.68 13.31
C ARG A 301 -24.23 -2.27 12.16
N GLU A 302 -25.53 -2.52 12.36
CA GLU A 302 -26.41 -3.02 11.28
C GLU A 302 -26.61 -1.98 10.15
N ALA A 303 -26.76 -0.69 10.46
CA ALA A 303 -26.88 0.35 9.44
C ALA A 303 -25.62 0.43 8.55
N VAL A 304 -24.43 0.33 9.14
CA VAL A 304 -23.18 0.26 8.37
C VAL A 304 -23.10 -1.06 7.59
N ILE A 305 -23.45 -2.21 8.17
CA ILE A 305 -23.48 -3.50 7.44
C ILE A 305 -24.40 -3.42 6.22
N GLN A 306 -25.61 -2.86 6.34
CA GLN A 306 -26.52 -2.68 5.19
C GLN A 306 -25.95 -1.73 4.14
N THR A 307 -25.19 -0.72 4.56
CA THR A 307 -24.46 0.19 3.65
C THR A 307 -23.35 -0.55 2.90
N ILE A 308 -22.54 -1.37 3.59
CA ILE A 308 -21.52 -2.24 2.97
C ILE A 308 -22.16 -3.20 1.96
N LEU A 309 -23.29 -3.82 2.33
CA LEU A 309 -24.05 -4.71 1.45
C LEU A 309 -24.67 -3.98 0.25
N HIS A 310 -25.00 -2.69 0.38
CA HIS A 310 -25.42 -1.85 -0.75
C HIS A 310 -24.24 -1.55 -1.70
N VAL A 311 -23.06 -1.21 -1.18
CA VAL A 311 -21.84 -1.03 -1.99
C VAL A 311 -21.48 -2.34 -2.71
N ALA A 312 -21.51 -3.48 -2.00
CA ALA A 312 -21.17 -4.80 -2.54
C ALA A 312 -22.05 -5.27 -3.72
N ARG A 313 -23.33 -4.86 -3.76
CA ARG A 313 -24.25 -5.14 -4.87
C ARG A 313 -23.88 -4.39 -6.16
N ASN A 314 -23.08 -3.33 -6.04
CA ASN A 314 -22.64 -2.49 -7.15
C ASN A 314 -21.17 -2.76 -7.53
N PHE A 315 -20.30 -2.99 -6.54
CA PHE A 315 -18.85 -3.16 -6.69
C PHE A 315 -18.40 -4.56 -6.23
N PRO A 316 -17.95 -5.45 -7.14
CA PRO A 316 -17.40 -6.77 -6.79
C PRO A 316 -16.10 -6.73 -5.97
N VAL A 317 -15.50 -5.56 -5.79
CA VAL A 317 -14.31 -5.35 -4.96
C VAL A 317 -14.55 -4.12 -4.07
N ILE A 318 -14.30 -4.26 -2.77
CA ILE A 318 -14.40 -3.16 -1.80
C ILE A 318 -13.06 -3.03 -1.07
N ARG A 319 -12.47 -1.83 -1.08
CA ARG A 319 -11.36 -1.44 -0.20
C ARG A 319 -11.94 -0.68 1.00
N PHE A 320 -11.80 -1.24 2.19
CA PHE A 320 -12.16 -0.58 3.44
C PHE A 320 -11.02 0.34 3.90
N ASP A 321 -11.34 1.61 4.08
CA ASP A 321 -10.47 2.65 4.65
C ASP A 321 -10.26 2.44 6.16
N ALA A 322 -9.02 2.66 6.64
CA ALA A 322 -8.66 2.66 8.06
C ALA A 322 -9.26 1.48 8.87
N ALA A 323 -9.33 0.28 8.27
CA ALA A 323 -10.13 -0.82 8.78
C ALA A 323 -9.70 -1.31 10.17
N MET A 324 -8.42 -1.10 10.52
CA MET A 324 -7.88 -1.39 11.84
C MET A 324 -8.63 -0.69 12.98
N THR A 325 -9.19 0.51 12.75
CA THR A 325 -9.93 1.29 13.76
C THR A 325 -11.19 0.58 14.27
N LEU A 326 -11.83 -0.22 13.41
CA LEU A 326 -13.08 -0.94 13.70
C LEU A 326 -12.89 -2.39 14.17
N ALA A 327 -11.65 -2.85 14.34
CA ALA A 327 -11.43 -4.08 15.12
C ALA A 327 -11.85 -3.82 16.57
N LYS A 328 -12.62 -4.72 17.19
CA LYS A 328 -13.23 -4.54 18.53
C LYS A 328 -12.25 -4.03 19.59
N LYS A 329 -11.00 -4.53 19.57
CA LYS A 329 -9.94 -4.09 20.49
C LYS A 329 -9.53 -2.62 20.33
N HIS A 330 -9.61 -2.05 19.13
CA HIS A 330 -9.31 -0.64 18.89
C HIS A 330 -10.52 0.26 19.14
N ILE A 331 -11.73 -0.22 18.89
CA ILE A 331 -12.95 0.48 19.34
C ILE A 331 -12.90 0.70 20.87
N GLN A 332 -12.44 -0.30 21.64
CA GLN A 332 -12.18 -0.13 23.07
C GLN A 332 -11.04 0.88 23.33
N ARG A 333 -9.83 0.65 22.78
CA ARG A 333 -8.63 1.50 23.00
C ARG A 333 -8.88 2.99 22.72
N LEU A 334 -9.64 3.29 21.68
CA LEU A 334 -9.89 4.65 21.20
C LEU A 334 -11.04 5.32 21.94
N TRP A 335 -12.19 4.63 22.03
CA TRP A 335 -13.45 5.29 22.37
C TRP A 335 -13.99 4.92 23.75
N PHE A 336 -13.55 3.80 24.33
CA PHE A 336 -14.02 3.25 25.60
C PHE A 336 -12.89 2.61 26.42
N PRO A 337 -11.77 3.33 26.68
CA PRO A 337 -10.58 2.76 27.31
C PRO A 337 -10.88 2.20 28.71
N GLU A 338 -10.10 1.21 29.16
CA GLU A 338 -10.30 0.65 30.49
C GLU A 338 -9.78 1.60 31.58
N PRO A 339 -10.53 1.82 32.69
CA PRO A 339 -10.09 2.70 33.77
C PRO A 339 -8.72 2.30 34.34
N GLY A 340 -7.71 3.13 34.11
CA GLY A 340 -6.33 2.94 34.57
C GLY A 340 -5.32 2.65 33.45
N ALA A 341 -5.80 2.49 32.21
CA ALA A 341 -4.96 2.31 31.02
C ALA A 341 -4.56 3.64 30.35
N GLY A 342 -5.24 4.74 30.63
CA GLY A 342 -5.22 5.95 29.81
C GLY A 342 -6.04 5.81 28.52
N GLY A 343 -6.50 6.93 27.96
CA GLY A 343 -7.19 6.99 26.67
C GLY A 343 -6.26 7.42 25.54
N ALA A 344 -6.50 6.88 24.34
CA ALA A 344 -5.80 7.28 23.13
C ALA A 344 -6.42 8.52 22.45
N ILE A 345 -7.67 8.87 22.81
CA ILE A 345 -8.39 10.05 22.31
C ILE A 345 -8.71 10.94 23.54
N PRO A 346 -8.29 12.22 23.56
CA PRO A 346 -8.55 13.10 24.71
C PRO A 346 -10.04 13.22 25.07
N SER A 347 -10.32 13.29 26.37
CA SER A 347 -11.64 13.24 27.03
C SER A 347 -12.38 11.90 26.97
N ARG A 348 -11.80 10.84 26.38
CA ARG A 348 -12.45 9.50 26.36
C ARG A 348 -12.22 8.69 27.62
N SER A 349 -11.17 8.93 28.41
CA SER A 349 -10.98 8.25 29.71
C SER A 349 -12.14 8.42 30.70
N GLU A 350 -12.85 9.56 30.70
CA GLU A 350 -14.05 9.73 31.53
C GLU A 350 -15.15 8.72 31.18
N HIS A 351 -15.28 8.41 29.88
CA HIS A 351 -16.27 7.52 29.29
C HIS A 351 -15.80 6.05 29.17
N GLY A 352 -14.68 5.69 29.81
CA GLY A 352 -14.13 4.34 29.77
C GLY A 352 -15.09 3.25 30.23
N MET A 353 -14.93 2.04 29.71
CA MET A 353 -15.73 0.85 30.06
C MET A 353 -14.83 -0.23 30.65
N SER A 354 -15.34 -1.08 31.55
CA SER A 354 -14.61 -2.30 31.88
C SER A 354 -14.65 -3.26 30.68
N ARG A 355 -13.68 -4.18 30.59
CA ARG A 355 -13.68 -5.25 29.60
C ARG A 355 -15.03 -5.96 29.47
N ALA A 356 -15.67 -6.28 30.59
CA ALA A 356 -16.93 -7.01 30.63
C ALA A 356 -18.13 -6.17 30.12
N ASP A 357 -18.19 -4.88 30.49
CA ASP A 357 -19.25 -3.99 29.99
C ASP A 357 -19.12 -3.75 28.48
N PHE A 358 -17.88 -3.60 28.01
CA PHE A 358 -17.58 -3.40 26.60
C PHE A 358 -17.85 -4.66 25.77
N ASP A 359 -17.45 -5.85 26.25
CA ASP A 359 -17.80 -7.13 25.64
C ASP A 359 -19.32 -7.38 25.64
N ALA A 360 -20.08 -6.81 26.57
CA ALA A 360 -21.55 -6.90 26.55
C ALA A 360 -22.21 -5.96 25.52
N ALA A 361 -21.65 -4.77 25.27
CA ALA A 361 -22.15 -3.82 24.28
C ALA A 361 -21.78 -4.22 22.83
N ILE A 362 -20.57 -4.77 22.66
CA ILE A 362 -20.04 -5.26 21.39
C ILE A 362 -19.68 -6.75 21.58
N PRO A 363 -20.65 -7.69 21.57
CA PRO A 363 -20.38 -9.11 21.79
C PRO A 363 -19.51 -9.70 20.69
N GLU A 364 -19.95 -9.58 19.45
CA GLU A 364 -19.25 -10.09 18.27
C GLU A 364 -18.23 -9.09 17.70
N GLU A 365 -17.33 -9.60 16.88
CA GLU A 365 -16.33 -8.81 16.17
C GLU A 365 -16.94 -8.25 14.87
N PHE A 366 -17.09 -6.93 14.76
CA PHE A 366 -17.81 -6.27 13.66
C PHE A 366 -17.38 -6.75 12.27
N TRP A 367 -16.08 -6.88 12.04
CA TRP A 367 -15.56 -7.37 10.75
C TRP A 367 -15.91 -8.83 10.46
N ARG A 368 -16.02 -9.66 11.49
CA ARG A 368 -16.47 -11.06 11.35
C ARG A 368 -17.94 -11.09 10.93
N GLU A 369 -18.78 -10.23 11.52
CA GLU A 369 -20.18 -10.04 11.11
C GLU A 369 -20.26 -9.58 9.64
N VAL A 370 -19.50 -8.55 9.24
CA VAL A 370 -19.45 -8.04 7.86
C VAL A 370 -19.09 -9.14 6.87
N VAL A 371 -18.02 -9.90 7.14
CA VAL A 371 -17.55 -10.98 6.24
C VAL A 371 -18.58 -12.11 6.14
N ASP A 372 -19.19 -12.53 7.26
CA ASP A 372 -20.21 -13.58 7.26
C ASP A 372 -21.50 -13.14 6.53
N ARG A 373 -21.89 -11.86 6.67
CA ARG A 373 -23.04 -11.27 5.95
C ARG A 373 -22.77 -11.16 4.45
N VAL A 374 -21.58 -10.70 4.06
CA VAL A 374 -21.15 -10.66 2.65
C VAL A 374 -21.14 -12.05 2.02
N ALA A 375 -20.52 -13.03 2.68
CA ALA A 375 -20.47 -14.41 2.19
C ALA A 375 -21.85 -15.08 2.04
N LYS A 376 -22.87 -14.57 2.74
CA LYS A 376 -24.26 -15.06 2.70
C LYS A 376 -25.15 -14.32 1.69
N GLU A 377 -25.02 -12.99 1.58
CA GLU A 377 -25.95 -12.14 0.81
C GLU A 377 -25.39 -11.67 -0.54
N VAL A 378 -24.06 -11.55 -0.66
CA VAL A 378 -23.34 -11.03 -1.83
C VAL A 378 -22.03 -11.82 -2.04
N PRO A 379 -22.12 -13.14 -2.30
CA PRO A 379 -20.97 -14.05 -2.22
C PRO A 379 -19.90 -13.89 -3.31
N ASP A 380 -20.04 -12.95 -4.25
CA ASP A 380 -19.04 -12.65 -5.30
C ASP A 380 -18.32 -11.30 -5.07
N THR A 381 -18.23 -10.87 -3.81
CA THR A 381 -17.54 -9.62 -3.42
C THR A 381 -16.20 -9.93 -2.74
N LEU A 382 -15.10 -9.43 -3.31
CA LEU A 382 -13.77 -9.44 -2.68
C LEU A 382 -13.69 -8.29 -1.67
N LEU A 383 -13.37 -8.65 -0.42
CA LEU A 383 -13.19 -7.71 0.68
C LEU A 383 -11.71 -7.48 0.97
N LEU A 384 -11.28 -6.23 0.82
CA LEU A 384 -9.90 -5.77 0.98
C LEU A 384 -9.85 -4.80 2.16
N ALA A 385 -9.03 -5.10 3.18
CA ALA A 385 -8.83 -4.22 4.32
C ALA A 385 -7.52 -3.41 4.19
N GLU A 386 -7.61 -2.09 4.33
CA GLU A 386 -6.48 -1.34 4.82
C GLU A 386 -6.36 -1.56 6.33
N ALA A 387 -5.46 -2.47 6.73
CA ALA A 387 -5.08 -2.64 8.12
C ALA A 387 -3.55 -2.54 8.23
N PHE A 388 -3.12 -1.95 9.33
CA PHE A 388 -1.72 -1.81 9.74
C PHE A 388 -1.59 -2.29 11.19
N TRP A 389 -0.50 -1.95 11.87
CA TRP A 389 -0.25 -2.26 13.29
C TRP A 389 -0.12 -3.77 13.59
N LEU A 390 0.51 -4.54 12.68
CA LEU A 390 0.77 -5.98 12.78
C LEU A 390 -0.48 -6.87 12.78
N LEU A 391 -1.63 -6.32 12.35
CA LEU A 391 -2.94 -6.99 12.36
C LEU A 391 -3.22 -7.78 11.08
N GLU A 392 -2.31 -7.79 10.12
CA GLU A 392 -2.55 -8.27 8.76
C GLU A 392 -2.98 -9.75 8.79
N GLY A 393 -2.24 -10.58 9.54
CA GLY A 393 -2.60 -11.95 9.85
C GLY A 393 -3.97 -12.08 10.54
N TYR A 394 -4.25 -11.28 11.57
CA TYR A 394 -5.53 -11.29 12.28
C TYR A 394 -6.72 -10.99 11.35
N PHE A 395 -6.61 -9.97 10.49
CA PHE A 395 -7.64 -9.58 9.52
C PHE A 395 -7.95 -10.69 8.51
N VAL A 396 -6.94 -11.34 7.94
CA VAL A 396 -7.18 -12.38 6.93
C VAL A 396 -7.51 -13.74 7.54
N ARG A 397 -6.82 -14.14 8.61
CA ARG A 397 -6.90 -15.48 9.21
C ARG A 397 -8.05 -15.60 10.20
N THR A 398 -8.30 -14.61 11.07
CA THR A 398 -9.36 -14.67 12.08
C THR A 398 -10.65 -13.97 11.59
N LEU A 399 -10.53 -12.72 11.13
CA LEU A 399 -11.70 -11.94 10.68
C LEU A 399 -12.21 -12.40 9.31
N GLY A 400 -11.37 -13.06 8.51
CA GLY A 400 -11.75 -13.64 7.22
C GLY A 400 -11.78 -12.65 6.06
N MET A 401 -11.11 -11.50 6.16
CA MET A 401 -10.95 -10.62 5.00
C MET A 401 -10.23 -11.36 3.87
N HIS A 402 -10.68 -11.14 2.63
CA HIS A 402 -10.11 -11.81 1.47
C HIS A 402 -8.67 -11.32 1.24
N ARG A 403 -8.44 -10.01 1.41
CA ARG A 403 -7.15 -9.33 1.23
C ARG A 403 -6.87 -8.30 2.33
N VAL A 404 -5.60 -7.99 2.57
CA VAL A 404 -5.13 -6.95 3.51
C VAL A 404 -3.89 -6.24 2.98
N TYR A 405 -3.71 -4.95 3.25
CA TYR A 405 -2.52 -4.19 2.83
C TYR A 405 -1.18 -4.75 3.38
N ASN A 406 -0.11 -4.58 2.60
CA ASN A 406 1.26 -4.95 2.95
C ASN A 406 2.22 -3.76 2.70
N SER A 407 2.27 -2.80 3.62
CA SER A 407 3.19 -1.65 3.52
C SER A 407 4.66 -2.05 3.63
N ALA A 408 4.97 -3.21 4.24
CA ALA A 408 6.33 -3.75 4.32
C ALA A 408 6.92 -4.05 2.94
N PHE A 409 6.11 -4.53 1.97
CA PHE A 409 6.53 -4.66 0.56
C PHE A 409 7.08 -3.34 0.04
N MET A 410 6.34 -2.24 0.24
CA MET A 410 6.69 -0.94 -0.32
C MET A 410 7.94 -0.37 0.36
N HIS A 411 7.92 -0.23 1.69
CA HIS A 411 9.01 0.40 2.44
C HIS A 411 10.32 -0.39 2.35
N MET A 412 10.30 -1.71 2.60
CA MET A 412 11.55 -2.48 2.67
C MET A 412 12.20 -2.64 1.30
N LEU A 413 11.42 -2.82 0.22
CA LEU A 413 11.99 -2.88 -1.14
C LEU A 413 12.48 -1.50 -1.64
N ARG A 414 11.87 -0.40 -1.17
CA ARG A 414 12.34 0.97 -1.43
C ARG A 414 13.68 1.22 -0.75
N ASP A 415 13.77 0.91 0.54
CA ASP A 415 14.90 1.27 1.40
C ASP A 415 16.03 0.22 1.38
N GLU A 416 15.88 -0.86 0.60
CA GLU A 416 16.80 -2.00 0.45
C GLU A 416 17.01 -2.81 1.73
N ASP A 417 16.00 -2.82 2.59
CA ASP A 417 15.90 -3.64 3.80
C ASP A 417 15.50 -5.10 3.47
N ASN A 418 16.23 -5.66 2.50
CA ASN A 418 15.88 -6.91 1.83
C ASN A 418 15.89 -8.09 2.80
N ALA A 419 16.75 -8.06 3.82
CA ALA A 419 16.85 -9.09 4.85
C ALA A 419 15.60 -9.15 5.73
N GLN A 420 15.06 -7.99 6.17
CA GLN A 420 13.83 -7.99 6.97
C GLN A 420 12.61 -8.39 6.12
N TYR A 421 12.56 -7.99 4.84
CA TYR A 421 11.46 -8.43 3.96
C TYR A 421 11.52 -9.92 3.62
N ARG A 422 12.71 -10.47 3.31
CA ARG A 422 12.89 -11.93 3.15
C ARG A 422 12.56 -12.68 4.43
N MET A 423 12.93 -12.16 5.61
CA MET A 423 12.56 -12.74 6.90
C MET A 423 11.04 -12.71 7.13
N ALA A 424 10.34 -11.63 6.78
CA ALA A 424 8.87 -11.56 6.87
C ALA A 424 8.19 -12.63 5.98
N ILE A 425 8.68 -12.84 4.75
CA ILE A 425 8.17 -13.91 3.87
C ILE A 425 8.50 -15.29 4.46
N LYS A 426 9.75 -15.55 4.90
CA LYS A 426 10.16 -16.80 5.56
C LYS A 426 9.25 -17.11 6.77
N ASN A 427 9.07 -16.15 7.68
CA ASN A 427 8.18 -16.28 8.83
C ASN A 427 6.72 -16.56 8.45
N THR A 428 6.23 -15.94 7.37
CA THR A 428 4.86 -16.19 6.86
C THR A 428 4.72 -17.60 6.31
N LEU A 429 5.71 -18.11 5.56
CA LEU A 429 5.71 -19.47 5.02
C LEU A 429 5.84 -20.55 6.10
N GLU A 430 6.60 -20.29 7.17
CA GLU A 430 6.71 -21.19 8.32
C GLU A 430 5.46 -21.15 9.23
N PHE A 431 4.78 -20.00 9.37
CA PHE A 431 3.58 -19.88 10.21
C PHE A 431 2.31 -20.34 9.50
N ASP A 432 1.97 -19.74 8.37
CA ASP A 432 0.83 -20.12 7.53
C ASP A 432 0.94 -19.51 6.12
N PRO A 433 1.38 -20.27 5.10
CA PRO A 433 1.50 -19.80 3.72
C PRO A 433 0.23 -19.14 3.16
N GLN A 434 -0.95 -19.51 3.69
CA GLN A 434 -2.25 -18.96 3.28
C GLN A 434 -2.40 -17.44 3.52
N ILE A 435 -1.56 -16.85 4.37
CA ILE A 435 -1.50 -15.38 4.56
C ILE A 435 -0.84 -14.69 3.36
N LEU A 436 0.21 -15.29 2.77
CA LEU A 436 1.01 -14.65 1.70
C LEU A 436 0.15 -14.35 0.46
N ARG A 437 -0.76 -15.25 0.04
CA ARG A 437 -1.71 -14.99 -1.06
C ARG A 437 -2.77 -13.91 -0.77
N ARG A 438 -2.81 -13.38 0.45
CA ARG A 438 -3.82 -12.41 0.89
C ARG A 438 -3.27 -10.99 1.07
N TYR A 439 -1.96 -10.79 0.98
CA TYR A 439 -1.38 -9.45 0.96
C TYR A 439 -1.76 -8.69 -0.33
N VAL A 440 -2.09 -7.41 -0.17
CA VAL A 440 -2.10 -6.41 -1.25
C VAL A 440 -0.73 -5.76 -1.27
N ASN A 441 0.05 -6.09 -2.30
CA ASN A 441 1.36 -5.52 -2.53
C ASN A 441 1.18 -4.28 -3.44
N PHE A 442 1.95 -3.21 -3.20
CA PHE A 442 1.90 -1.98 -3.98
C PHE A 442 3.23 -1.23 -3.96
N MET A 443 3.52 -0.49 -5.02
CA MET A 443 4.66 0.46 -5.07
C MET A 443 4.26 1.87 -4.62
N ASN A 444 2.99 2.25 -4.75
CA ASN A 444 2.39 3.34 -4.00
C ASN A 444 0.87 3.14 -3.89
N ASN A 445 0.28 3.75 -2.87
CA ASN A 445 -1.17 3.98 -2.75
C ASN A 445 -1.44 5.51 -2.91
N PRO A 446 -2.65 6.03 -2.66
CA PRO A 446 -2.93 7.48 -2.73
C PRO A 446 -2.24 8.32 -1.65
N ASP A 447 -1.94 7.71 -0.50
CA ASP A 447 -1.46 8.35 0.72
C ASP A 447 0.07 8.34 0.84
N GLU A 448 0.74 7.61 -0.05
CA GLU A 448 2.19 7.54 -0.19
C GLU A 448 2.72 8.37 -1.36
N LYS A 449 4.05 8.51 -1.44
CA LYS A 449 4.72 9.13 -2.59
C LYS A 449 4.55 8.26 -3.85
N THR A 450 4.50 8.90 -5.02
CA THR A 450 4.38 8.18 -6.30
C THR A 450 5.53 7.20 -6.52
N ALA A 451 5.28 6.07 -7.19
CA ALA A 451 6.32 5.08 -7.46
C ALA A 451 7.53 5.67 -8.23
N ALA A 452 7.30 6.68 -9.08
CA ALA A 452 8.34 7.41 -9.79
C ALA A 452 9.24 8.27 -8.87
N GLU A 453 8.73 8.75 -7.72
CA GLU A 453 9.53 9.38 -6.67
C GLU A 453 10.24 8.36 -5.77
N GLN A 454 9.60 7.22 -5.47
CA GLN A 454 10.13 6.24 -4.52
C GLN A 454 11.20 5.30 -5.11
N TYR A 455 11.06 4.90 -6.38
CA TYR A 455 11.97 3.94 -7.05
C TYR A 455 12.66 4.49 -8.30
N GLY A 456 12.31 5.71 -8.73
CA GLY A 456 12.72 6.26 -10.02
C GLY A 456 11.98 5.60 -11.20
N ASP A 457 12.61 5.63 -12.38
CA ASP A 457 12.08 5.11 -13.65
C ASP A 457 13.05 4.12 -14.35
N GLY A 458 14.10 3.69 -13.64
CA GLY A 458 15.12 2.73 -14.11
C GLY A 458 14.92 1.30 -13.60
N ASP A 459 15.98 0.47 -13.61
CA ASP A 459 15.85 -0.97 -13.34
C ASP A 459 15.41 -1.34 -11.91
N LYS A 460 15.65 -0.49 -10.89
CA LYS A 460 15.08 -0.69 -9.54
C LYS A 460 13.55 -0.65 -9.57
N TYR A 461 12.97 0.31 -10.30
CA TYR A 461 11.52 0.38 -10.51
C TYR A 461 11.00 -0.90 -11.17
N PHE A 462 11.62 -1.35 -12.27
CA PHE A 462 11.17 -2.55 -12.98
C PHE A 462 11.39 -3.85 -12.22
N GLY A 463 12.43 -3.94 -11.40
CA GLY A 463 12.67 -5.08 -10.52
C GLY A 463 11.60 -5.20 -9.43
N VAL A 464 11.29 -4.09 -8.73
CA VAL A 464 10.20 -4.08 -7.74
C VAL A 464 8.83 -4.29 -8.41
N ALA A 465 8.59 -3.72 -9.59
CA ALA A 465 7.36 -3.98 -10.37
C ALA A 465 7.26 -5.45 -10.85
N THR A 466 8.39 -6.12 -11.08
CA THR A 466 8.44 -7.56 -11.38
C THR A 466 8.05 -8.38 -10.15
N VAL A 467 8.58 -8.05 -8.96
CA VAL A 467 8.18 -8.73 -7.70
C VAL A 467 6.71 -8.45 -7.38
N LEU A 468 6.22 -7.23 -7.61
CA LEU A 468 4.80 -6.87 -7.50
C LEU A 468 3.91 -7.80 -8.33
N ALA A 469 4.25 -7.98 -9.62
CA ALA A 469 3.45 -8.80 -10.54
C ALA A 469 3.52 -10.32 -10.27
N THR A 470 4.60 -10.80 -9.65
CA THR A 470 4.92 -12.25 -9.56
C THR A 470 4.91 -12.85 -8.16
N LEU A 471 4.82 -12.05 -7.10
CA LEU A 471 4.61 -12.55 -5.74
C LEU A 471 3.12 -12.96 -5.56
N PRO A 472 2.80 -14.01 -4.79
CA PRO A 472 1.43 -14.30 -4.40
C PRO A 472 0.81 -13.12 -3.63
N GLY A 473 -0.49 -12.92 -3.79
CA GLY A 473 -1.19 -11.74 -3.28
C GLY A 473 -2.04 -11.04 -4.36
N LEU A 474 -2.37 -9.77 -4.12
CA LEU A 474 -3.05 -8.87 -5.04
C LEU A 474 -2.08 -7.74 -5.43
N PRO A 475 -1.58 -7.69 -6.69
CA PRO A 475 -0.81 -6.56 -7.18
C PRO A 475 -1.70 -5.33 -7.40
N MET A 476 -1.41 -4.24 -6.68
CA MET A 476 -2.08 -2.96 -6.84
C MET A 476 -1.10 -1.91 -7.40
N PHE A 477 -1.52 -1.26 -8.49
CA PHE A 477 -0.79 -0.18 -9.16
C PHE A 477 -1.42 1.17 -8.82
N GLY A 478 -0.58 2.16 -8.50
CA GLY A 478 -1.02 3.51 -8.14
C GLY A 478 -1.50 4.34 -9.33
N HIS A 479 -2.29 5.40 -9.05
CA HIS A 479 -2.65 6.38 -10.07
C HIS A 479 -1.38 7.01 -10.67
N GLY A 480 -1.28 7.03 -12.00
CA GLY A 480 -0.13 7.61 -12.72
C GLY A 480 1.15 6.78 -12.71
N GLN A 481 1.17 5.62 -12.04
CA GLN A 481 2.36 4.76 -11.92
C GLN A 481 2.89 4.29 -13.29
N ILE A 482 2.00 3.91 -14.21
CA ILE A 482 2.36 3.47 -15.56
C ILE A 482 2.83 4.65 -16.42
N GLU A 483 2.17 5.79 -16.27
CA GLU A 483 2.45 7.02 -17.01
C GLU A 483 3.71 7.74 -16.50
N GLY A 484 4.21 7.41 -15.31
CA GLY A 484 5.41 8.01 -14.70
C GLY A 484 5.16 9.36 -14.01
N PHE A 485 3.90 9.68 -13.70
CA PHE A 485 3.52 10.92 -13.01
C PHE A 485 4.11 10.97 -11.60
N ARG A 486 4.53 12.16 -11.19
CA ARG A 486 5.21 12.44 -9.92
C ARG A 486 4.31 13.15 -8.91
N GLU A 487 3.28 13.88 -9.36
CA GLU A 487 2.32 14.53 -8.47
C GLU A 487 1.52 13.51 -7.65
N LYS A 488 1.60 13.61 -6.31
CA LYS A 488 0.77 12.85 -5.38
C LYS A 488 -0.60 13.50 -5.26
N TYR A 489 -1.64 12.79 -5.68
CA TYR A 489 -3.04 13.26 -5.63
C TYR A 489 -3.71 12.92 -4.30
N GLY A 490 -3.76 13.89 -3.39
CA GLY A 490 -4.53 13.80 -2.15
C GLY A 490 -6.06 13.77 -2.38
N MET A 491 -6.80 13.53 -1.30
CA MET A 491 -8.25 13.27 -1.35
C MET A 491 -9.10 14.47 -1.77
N GLU A 492 -8.54 15.68 -1.73
CA GLU A 492 -9.14 16.95 -2.16
C GLU A 492 -8.84 17.34 -3.62
N PHE A 493 -8.06 16.56 -4.37
CA PHE A 493 -7.70 16.91 -5.73
C PHE A 493 -8.85 16.69 -6.71
N ARG A 494 -9.28 17.77 -7.37
CA ARG A 494 -10.25 17.75 -8.48
C ARG A 494 -9.59 17.66 -9.87
N LYS A 495 -8.35 18.12 -9.97
CA LYS A 495 -7.53 18.22 -11.20
C LYS A 495 -6.06 18.09 -10.81
N PRO A 496 -5.15 17.68 -11.71
CA PRO A 496 -3.73 17.84 -11.46
C PRO A 496 -3.38 19.34 -11.34
N LYS A 497 -2.43 19.67 -10.45
CA LYS A 497 -1.87 21.02 -10.32
C LYS A 497 -0.52 21.12 -11.06
N MET A 498 0.12 19.99 -11.34
CA MET A 498 1.27 19.89 -12.26
C MET A 498 0.83 19.56 -13.69
N ASN A 499 1.50 20.15 -14.69
CA ASN A 499 1.30 19.81 -16.10
C ASN A 499 2.31 18.71 -16.51
N GLU A 500 2.02 17.48 -16.10
CA GLU A 500 2.86 16.31 -16.40
C GLU A 500 2.48 15.65 -17.74
N TYR A 501 3.48 15.12 -18.44
CA TYR A 501 3.30 14.37 -19.69
C TYR A 501 3.78 12.93 -19.47
N PRO A 502 3.13 11.92 -20.08
CA PRO A 502 3.52 10.52 -19.89
C PRO A 502 4.97 10.24 -20.31
N ASN A 503 5.67 9.44 -19.50
CA ASN A 503 7.00 8.96 -19.83
C ASN A 503 6.91 7.75 -20.77
N GLU A 504 6.91 8.01 -22.08
CA GLU A 504 6.86 6.97 -23.13
C GLU A 504 7.92 5.87 -22.97
N GLY A 505 9.10 6.20 -22.41
CA GLY A 505 10.15 5.21 -22.12
C GLY A 505 9.79 4.27 -20.98
N LEU A 506 9.12 4.79 -19.94
CA LEU A 506 8.59 3.99 -18.83
C LEU A 506 7.40 3.14 -19.30
N ILE A 507 6.52 3.68 -20.16
CA ILE A 507 5.39 2.94 -20.74
C ILE A 507 5.90 1.76 -21.58
N ALA A 508 6.80 2.01 -22.55
CA ALA A 508 7.42 0.97 -23.36
C ALA A 508 8.18 -0.06 -22.51
N GLY A 509 8.78 0.36 -21.39
CA GLY A 509 9.37 -0.53 -20.40
C GLY A 509 8.36 -1.48 -19.73
N HIS A 510 7.15 -1.00 -19.43
CA HIS A 510 6.07 -1.86 -18.92
C HIS A 510 5.52 -2.81 -20.00
N GLU A 511 5.38 -2.34 -21.25
CA GLU A 511 4.98 -3.17 -22.39
C GLU A 511 5.98 -4.30 -22.65
N TRP A 512 7.28 -4.00 -22.53
CA TRP A 512 8.33 -4.99 -22.67
C TRP A 512 8.44 -5.95 -21.48
N LYS A 513 8.44 -5.44 -20.24
CA LYS A 513 8.77 -6.23 -19.03
C LYS A 513 7.56 -6.71 -18.23
N ILE A 514 6.50 -5.89 -18.05
CA ILE A 514 5.51 -6.07 -16.98
C ILE A 514 4.14 -6.55 -17.47
N PHE A 515 3.51 -5.90 -18.45
CA PHE A 515 2.18 -6.31 -18.94
C PHE A 515 2.12 -7.78 -19.42
N PRO A 516 3.16 -8.34 -20.09
CA PRO A 516 3.20 -9.76 -20.41
C PRO A 516 3.14 -10.69 -19.19
N ILE A 517 3.67 -10.27 -18.04
CA ILE A 517 3.61 -11.03 -16.79
C ILE A 517 2.20 -10.93 -16.18
N LEU A 518 1.56 -9.76 -16.25
CA LEU A 518 0.19 -9.57 -15.75
C LEU A 518 -0.83 -10.44 -16.51
N HIS A 519 -0.62 -10.68 -17.81
CA HIS A 519 -1.43 -11.65 -18.57
C HIS A 519 -1.22 -13.12 -18.14
N HIS A 520 -0.10 -13.44 -17.47
CA HIS A 520 0.13 -14.74 -16.81
C HIS A 520 -0.09 -14.68 -15.29
N ARG A 521 -0.94 -13.77 -14.78
CA ARG A 521 -1.17 -13.60 -13.33
C ARG A 521 -1.56 -14.90 -12.62
N HIS A 522 -2.27 -15.82 -13.29
CA HIS A 522 -2.66 -17.12 -12.72
C HIS A 522 -1.48 -17.96 -12.24
N LEU A 523 -0.37 -17.96 -12.99
CA LEU A 523 0.85 -18.69 -12.63
C LEU A 523 1.46 -18.20 -11.31
N PHE A 524 1.24 -16.94 -10.95
CA PHE A 524 1.83 -16.28 -9.79
C PHE A 524 0.81 -15.94 -8.67
N ALA A 525 -0.43 -16.42 -8.81
CA ALA A 525 -1.56 -15.99 -7.99
C ALA A 525 -1.59 -16.63 -6.59
N ASP A 526 -1.29 -17.93 -6.52
CA ASP A 526 -1.48 -18.77 -5.33
C ASP A 526 -0.15 -19.26 -4.72
N VAL A 527 -0.23 -19.81 -3.50
CA VAL A 527 0.91 -20.24 -2.69
C VAL A 527 1.14 -21.76 -2.68
N GLU A 528 0.21 -22.55 -3.22
CA GLU A 528 0.25 -24.02 -3.10
C GLU A 528 1.48 -24.69 -3.73
N GLN A 529 2.08 -24.07 -4.75
CA GLN A 529 3.38 -24.46 -5.33
C GLN A 529 4.41 -23.32 -5.30
N PHE A 530 4.26 -22.37 -4.37
CA PHE A 530 5.19 -21.25 -4.24
C PHE A 530 6.39 -21.65 -3.37
N PHE A 531 7.59 -21.55 -3.93
CA PHE A 531 8.82 -21.90 -3.23
C PHE A 531 9.83 -20.75 -3.32
N LEU A 532 10.09 -20.07 -2.20
CA LEU A 532 11.17 -19.10 -2.05
C LEU A 532 12.50 -19.84 -1.83
N TYR A 533 13.59 -19.35 -2.42
CA TYR A 533 14.94 -19.91 -2.31
C TYR A 533 15.89 -18.97 -1.57
N ASP A 534 16.89 -19.56 -0.90
CA ASP A 534 18.10 -18.85 -0.48
C ASP A 534 19.14 -18.88 -1.60
N PHE A 535 19.74 -17.72 -1.89
CA PHE A 535 20.76 -17.55 -2.92
C PHE A 535 22.15 -17.68 -2.30
N TYR A 536 22.82 -18.80 -2.52
CA TYR A 536 24.11 -19.09 -1.89
C TYR A 536 25.28 -18.57 -2.71
N THR A 537 25.98 -17.59 -2.14
CA THR A 537 27.23 -17.04 -2.68
C THR A 537 28.38 -18.06 -2.62
N PRO A 538 29.47 -17.89 -3.42
CA PRO A 538 30.65 -18.75 -3.37
C PRO A 538 31.36 -18.88 -2.01
N SER A 539 31.06 -18.01 -1.03
CA SER A 539 31.57 -18.11 0.35
C SER A 539 30.68 -18.96 1.27
N GLY A 540 29.55 -19.47 0.78
CA GLY A 540 28.58 -20.27 1.54
C GLY A 540 27.51 -19.46 2.28
N ASN A 541 27.59 -18.13 2.23
CA ASN A 541 26.59 -17.24 2.83
C ASN A 541 25.40 -17.01 1.88
N VAL A 542 24.21 -16.84 2.46
CA VAL A 542 23.02 -16.38 1.73
C VAL A 542 23.17 -14.90 1.40
N ASP A 543 22.90 -14.51 0.14
CA ASP A 543 22.72 -13.11 -0.23
C ASP A 543 21.25 -12.72 -0.07
N GLU A 544 20.93 -12.12 1.09
CA GLU A 544 19.57 -11.66 1.39
C GLU A 544 19.15 -10.44 0.51
N ASN A 545 19.99 -9.93 -0.40
CA ASN A 545 19.57 -8.95 -1.42
C ASN A 545 18.90 -9.59 -2.64
N VAL A 546 19.01 -10.91 -2.82
CA VAL A 546 18.41 -11.62 -3.95
C VAL A 546 17.08 -12.24 -3.53
N PHE A 547 16.01 -11.79 -4.15
CA PHE A 547 14.73 -12.49 -4.16
C PHE A 547 14.78 -13.53 -5.27
N ALA A 548 14.51 -14.79 -4.95
CA ALA A 548 14.47 -15.88 -5.92
C ALA A 548 13.37 -16.85 -5.52
N TYR A 549 12.39 -17.08 -6.39
CA TYR A 549 11.24 -17.96 -6.09
C TYR A 549 10.64 -18.55 -7.36
N SER A 550 10.02 -19.72 -7.23
CA SER A 550 9.25 -20.36 -8.29
C SER A 550 7.79 -20.52 -7.92
N ASN A 551 6.93 -20.60 -8.94
CA ASN A 551 5.56 -21.08 -8.80
C ASN A 551 5.18 -21.97 -10.00
N VAL A 552 4.22 -22.87 -9.80
CA VAL A 552 3.74 -23.80 -10.83
C VAL A 552 2.21 -23.83 -10.81
N HIS A 553 1.58 -23.76 -11.98
CA HIS A 553 0.13 -23.84 -12.14
C HIS A 553 -0.21 -24.72 -13.35
N ASN A 554 -0.79 -25.89 -13.10
CA ASN A 554 -0.90 -26.97 -14.09
C ASN A 554 0.49 -27.28 -14.68
N ASP A 555 0.65 -27.20 -16.02
CA ASP A 555 1.94 -27.36 -16.70
C ASP A 555 2.72 -26.04 -16.88
N GLU A 556 2.14 -24.88 -16.55
CA GLU A 556 2.88 -23.62 -16.56
C GLU A 556 3.81 -23.51 -15.34
N ARG A 557 5.02 -23.01 -15.57
CA ARG A 557 6.13 -22.94 -14.60
C ARG A 557 6.76 -21.57 -14.68
N GLY A 558 7.00 -20.94 -13.53
CA GLY A 558 7.67 -19.64 -13.43
C GLY A 558 8.82 -19.71 -12.44
N LEU A 559 9.97 -19.16 -12.79
CA LEU A 559 11.10 -18.92 -11.89
C LEU A 559 11.52 -17.46 -12.00
N VAL A 560 11.41 -16.72 -10.90
CA VAL A 560 11.69 -15.29 -10.81
C VAL A 560 12.94 -15.07 -9.99
N LEU A 561 13.80 -14.15 -10.44
CA LEU A 561 14.90 -13.61 -9.65
C LEU A 561 14.89 -12.08 -9.72
N TYR A 562 15.25 -11.43 -8.62
CA TYR A 562 15.54 -9.99 -8.55
C TYR A 562 16.61 -9.70 -7.51
N HIS A 563 17.68 -8.99 -7.90
CA HIS A 563 18.72 -8.50 -7.00
C HIS A 563 18.43 -7.03 -6.61
N ASN A 564 17.78 -6.79 -5.46
CA ASN A 564 17.36 -5.45 -5.04
C ASN A 564 18.51 -4.64 -4.42
N ARG A 565 19.59 -4.43 -5.18
CA ARG A 565 20.80 -3.74 -4.71
C ARG A 565 21.57 -3.11 -5.87
N PHE A 566 22.18 -1.95 -5.64
CA PHE A 566 23.20 -1.40 -6.54
C PHE A 566 24.58 -2.03 -6.31
N ALA A 567 24.70 -3.32 -6.63
CA ALA A 567 25.93 -4.11 -6.59
C ALA A 567 25.85 -5.28 -7.56
N ASP A 568 26.97 -6.00 -7.75
CA ASP A 568 26.99 -7.26 -8.50
C ASP A 568 27.11 -8.43 -7.51
N THR A 569 26.34 -9.50 -7.72
CA THR A 569 26.39 -10.75 -6.94
C THR A 569 26.35 -11.97 -7.85
N LYS A 570 26.72 -13.14 -7.32
CA LYS A 570 26.64 -14.43 -8.03
C LYS A 570 26.61 -15.60 -7.07
N GLY A 571 26.00 -16.70 -7.49
CA GLY A 571 25.68 -17.80 -6.59
C GLY A 571 24.75 -18.83 -7.18
N TRP A 572 24.28 -19.73 -6.32
CA TRP A 572 23.39 -20.84 -6.67
C TRP A 572 22.08 -20.76 -5.90
N ILE A 573 20.97 -21.06 -6.59
CA ILE A 573 19.71 -21.46 -5.95
C ILE A 573 19.52 -22.97 -6.13
N LYS A 574 19.23 -23.68 -5.03
CA LYS A 574 19.02 -25.14 -5.07
C LYS A 574 17.88 -25.62 -4.19
N THR A 575 17.82 -25.22 -2.93
CA THR A 575 16.84 -25.69 -1.95
C THR A 575 15.97 -24.54 -1.47
N SER A 576 14.67 -24.75 -1.33
CA SER A 576 13.75 -23.74 -0.83
C SER A 576 14.07 -23.40 0.63
N VAL A 577 13.58 -22.25 1.08
CA VAL A 577 13.37 -21.99 2.51
C VAL A 577 12.39 -23.01 3.10
N THR A 578 12.34 -23.11 4.42
CA THR A 578 11.31 -23.89 5.11
C THR A 578 9.92 -23.34 4.82
N TYR A 579 8.92 -24.22 4.69
CA TYR A 579 7.51 -23.84 4.67
C TYR A 579 6.66 -24.89 5.41
N LEU A 580 5.50 -24.48 5.92
CA LEU A 580 4.52 -25.36 6.53
C LEU A 580 3.66 -26.05 5.45
N ASP A 581 3.72 -27.37 5.38
CA ASP A 581 2.85 -28.17 4.54
C ASP A 581 1.47 -28.31 5.19
N LYS A 582 0.49 -27.51 4.73
CA LYS A 582 -0.88 -27.46 5.27
C LYS A 582 -1.66 -28.78 5.14
N MET A 583 -1.19 -29.77 4.35
CA MET A 583 -1.83 -31.09 4.24
C MET A 583 -1.32 -32.09 5.29
N THR A 584 -0.13 -31.88 5.85
CA THR A 584 0.50 -32.83 6.80
C THR A 584 0.85 -32.21 8.16
N GLY A 585 0.98 -30.88 8.24
CA GLY A 585 1.45 -30.16 9.42
C GLY A 585 2.97 -30.16 9.59
N ASP A 586 3.71 -30.74 8.64
CA ASP A 586 5.17 -30.80 8.68
C ASP A 586 5.82 -29.50 8.16
N MET A 587 6.97 -29.15 8.73
CA MET A 587 7.92 -28.23 8.11
C MET A 587 8.69 -28.93 7.00
N ARG A 588 8.68 -28.37 5.79
CA ARG A 588 9.27 -29.00 4.59
C ARG A 588 10.15 -28.03 3.79
N GLN A 589 10.99 -28.61 2.93
CA GLN A 589 11.75 -27.92 1.89
C GLN A 589 11.69 -28.76 0.60
N LYS A 590 11.80 -28.12 -0.57
CA LYS A 590 11.96 -28.79 -1.87
C LYS A 590 13.25 -28.33 -2.54
N SER A 591 13.85 -29.16 -3.40
CA SER A 591 14.81 -28.67 -4.38
C SER A 591 14.12 -27.90 -5.53
N LEU A 592 14.89 -27.06 -6.23
CA LEU A 592 14.44 -26.32 -7.42
C LEU A 592 13.88 -27.23 -8.51
N ALA A 593 14.47 -28.43 -8.68
CA ALA A 593 14.05 -29.38 -9.69
C ALA A 593 12.73 -30.10 -9.33
N GLU A 594 12.51 -30.42 -8.04
CA GLU A 594 11.24 -30.95 -7.53
C GLU A 594 10.14 -29.90 -7.57
N ALA A 595 10.46 -28.65 -7.22
CA ALA A 595 9.53 -27.53 -7.20
C ALA A 595 9.03 -27.17 -8.62
N LEU A 596 9.93 -27.14 -9.60
CA LEU A 596 9.59 -26.91 -11.01
C LEU A 596 9.11 -28.18 -11.76
N SER A 597 9.00 -29.33 -11.06
CA SER A 597 8.61 -30.62 -11.66
C SER A 597 9.38 -30.94 -12.94
N LEU A 598 10.72 -30.96 -12.85
CA LEU A 598 11.64 -31.27 -13.94
C LEU A 598 11.88 -32.80 -14.05
N PRO A 599 12.10 -33.37 -15.24
CA PRO A 599 12.61 -34.73 -15.38
C PRO A 599 14.02 -34.85 -14.80
N PHE A 600 14.49 -36.07 -14.54
CA PHE A 600 15.85 -36.32 -14.02
C PHE A 600 16.93 -36.19 -15.11
N GLU A 601 16.62 -36.61 -16.34
CA GLU A 601 17.54 -36.63 -17.48
C GLU A 601 17.07 -35.69 -18.60
N GLY A 602 17.88 -35.56 -19.65
CA GLY A 602 17.62 -34.66 -20.77
C GLY A 602 17.94 -33.18 -20.46
N TYR A 603 17.30 -32.31 -21.23
CA TYR A 603 17.48 -30.86 -21.18
C TYR A 603 16.15 -30.13 -21.06
N VAL A 604 16.21 -28.92 -20.52
CA VAL A 604 15.07 -28.01 -20.44
C VAL A 604 15.41 -26.69 -21.10
N ILE A 605 14.49 -26.20 -21.92
CA ILE A 605 14.51 -24.91 -22.59
C ILE A 605 13.50 -24.01 -21.86
N PHE A 606 13.86 -22.76 -21.59
CA PHE A 606 12.95 -21.77 -20.99
C PHE A 606 13.33 -20.36 -21.47
N LYS A 607 12.40 -19.42 -21.35
CA LYS A 607 12.53 -18.07 -21.88
C LYS A 607 12.43 -17.04 -20.78
N ASP A 608 13.39 -16.12 -20.74
CA ASP A 608 13.31 -14.96 -19.85
C ASP A 608 12.41 -13.88 -20.45
N TYR A 609 11.38 -13.47 -19.73
CA TYR A 609 10.47 -12.41 -20.17
C TYR A 609 11.08 -11.01 -20.04
N ILE A 610 12.21 -10.84 -19.33
CA ILE A 610 12.89 -9.54 -19.18
C ILE A 610 13.86 -9.29 -20.35
N THR A 611 14.77 -10.23 -20.66
CA THR A 611 15.70 -10.13 -21.80
C THR A 611 15.13 -10.63 -23.13
N ARG A 612 14.04 -11.41 -23.09
CA ARG A 612 13.43 -12.15 -24.23
C ARG A 612 14.30 -13.25 -24.84
N LEU A 613 15.41 -13.60 -24.20
CA LEU A 613 16.27 -14.70 -24.61
C LEU A 613 15.74 -16.06 -24.13
N GLU A 614 15.90 -17.07 -24.98
CA GLU A 614 15.76 -18.48 -24.63
C GLU A 614 17.09 -19.04 -24.11
N TYR A 615 17.00 -19.93 -23.12
CA TYR A 615 18.12 -20.60 -22.47
C TYR A 615 17.85 -22.11 -22.47
N ILE A 616 18.91 -22.91 -22.63
CA ILE A 616 18.89 -24.35 -22.40
C ILE A 616 19.73 -24.71 -21.16
N ARG A 617 19.31 -25.71 -20.40
CA ARG A 617 20.02 -26.27 -19.23
C ARG A 617 19.89 -27.78 -19.17
N SER A 618 20.87 -28.45 -18.56
CA SER A 618 20.79 -29.89 -18.26
C SER A 618 19.95 -30.15 -17.01
N CYS A 619 19.08 -31.16 -17.08
CA CYS A 619 18.25 -31.56 -15.95
C CYS A 619 19.07 -32.16 -14.79
N ASP A 620 20.04 -33.05 -15.09
CA ASP A 620 20.97 -33.63 -14.08
C ASP A 620 21.70 -32.53 -13.27
N GLU A 621 22.12 -31.46 -13.95
CA GLU A 621 22.79 -30.33 -13.28
C GLU A 621 21.84 -29.56 -12.36
N LEU A 622 20.61 -29.29 -12.80
CA LEU A 622 19.59 -28.62 -11.97
C LEU A 622 19.20 -29.45 -10.74
N TRP A 623 19.08 -30.78 -10.87
CA TRP A 623 18.87 -31.68 -9.72
C TRP A 623 20.08 -31.70 -8.76
N ARG A 624 21.30 -31.82 -9.28
CA ARG A 624 22.50 -32.07 -8.46
C ARG A 624 23.09 -30.80 -7.87
N LYS A 625 23.08 -29.68 -8.59
CA LYS A 625 23.68 -28.40 -8.17
C LYS A 625 22.67 -27.28 -7.96
N GLY A 626 21.51 -27.35 -8.61
CA GLY A 626 20.60 -26.20 -8.73
C GLY A 626 20.99 -25.31 -9.92
N MET A 627 20.53 -24.07 -9.92
CA MET A 627 20.82 -23.10 -10.99
C MET A 627 21.86 -22.07 -10.54
N TYR A 628 22.94 -21.91 -11.31
CA TYR A 628 23.92 -20.83 -11.14
C TYR A 628 23.48 -19.57 -11.88
N LEU A 629 23.60 -18.41 -11.23
CA LEU A 629 23.40 -17.10 -11.86
C LEU A 629 24.49 -16.10 -11.42
N GLU A 630 24.76 -15.14 -12.31
CA GLU A 630 25.42 -13.87 -12.00
C GLU A 630 24.38 -12.76 -12.21
N LEU A 631 24.27 -11.83 -11.25
CA LEU A 631 23.24 -10.80 -11.20
C LEU A 631 23.89 -9.43 -10.91
N PHE A 632 23.81 -8.52 -11.89
CA PHE A 632 24.25 -7.13 -11.77
C PHE A 632 23.27 -6.29 -10.93
N ALA A 633 23.59 -5.00 -10.77
CA ALA A 633 22.78 -4.04 -10.05
C ALA A 633 21.31 -3.99 -10.55
N TYR A 634 20.35 -4.20 -9.65
CA TYR A 634 18.91 -4.25 -9.93
C TYR A 634 18.45 -5.25 -11.02
N GLN A 635 19.29 -6.22 -11.38
CA GLN A 635 18.95 -7.20 -12.40
C GLN A 635 17.82 -8.13 -11.94
N HIS A 636 16.88 -8.38 -12.85
CA HIS A 636 15.73 -9.26 -12.67
C HIS A 636 15.54 -10.17 -13.88
N HIS A 637 14.99 -11.36 -13.64
CA HIS A 637 14.65 -12.36 -14.66
C HIS A 637 13.32 -13.03 -14.31
N VAL A 638 12.56 -13.40 -15.34
CA VAL A 638 11.28 -14.13 -15.20
C VAL A 638 11.28 -15.24 -16.23
N PHE A 639 11.77 -16.41 -15.84
CA PHE A 639 11.87 -17.57 -16.71
C PHE A 639 10.54 -18.32 -16.77
N MET A 640 9.91 -18.33 -17.94
CA MET A 640 8.66 -19.04 -18.27
C MET A 640 8.86 -19.86 -19.55
N ASP A 641 7.77 -20.32 -20.20
CA ASP A 641 7.79 -21.14 -21.43
C ASP A 641 8.71 -22.39 -21.33
N TRP A 642 8.62 -23.12 -20.21
CA TRP A 642 9.46 -24.27 -19.93
C TRP A 642 9.10 -25.48 -20.82
N ARG A 643 10.06 -25.95 -21.63
CA ARG A 643 9.92 -27.05 -22.60
C ARG A 643 11.02 -28.10 -22.37
N PHE A 644 10.65 -29.37 -22.23
CA PHE A 644 11.61 -30.48 -22.07
C PHE A 644 12.01 -31.08 -23.42
N VAL A 645 13.29 -31.44 -23.58
CA VAL A 645 13.83 -32.04 -24.82
C VAL A 645 14.93 -33.08 -24.51
N ASP A 646 14.91 -34.18 -25.26
CA ASP A 646 15.66 -35.42 -24.95
C ASP A 646 16.33 -36.05 -26.19
N ASP A 647 17.36 -35.39 -26.73
CA ASP A 647 18.27 -35.99 -27.72
C ASP A 647 19.75 -35.56 -27.54
N GLY A 648 20.65 -36.23 -28.27
CA GLY A 648 22.09 -35.95 -28.23
C GLY A 648 22.52 -34.66 -28.96
N ASN A 649 21.67 -34.10 -29.82
CA ASN A 649 21.92 -32.80 -30.47
C ASN A 649 21.70 -31.66 -29.46
N TRP A 650 20.68 -31.75 -28.58
CA TRP A 650 20.45 -30.79 -27.50
C TRP A 650 21.61 -30.75 -26.50
N GLN A 651 22.26 -31.89 -26.23
CA GLN A 651 23.53 -31.91 -25.48
C GLN A 651 24.60 -31.04 -26.13
N MET A 652 24.75 -31.13 -27.46
CA MET A 652 25.71 -30.31 -28.20
C MET A 652 25.33 -28.82 -28.20
N VAL A 653 24.05 -28.47 -28.38
CA VAL A 653 23.56 -27.07 -28.28
C VAL A 653 23.87 -26.49 -26.90
N ASN A 654 23.53 -27.21 -25.83
CA ASN A 654 23.81 -26.79 -24.45
C ASN A 654 25.31 -26.64 -24.17
N THR A 655 26.13 -27.53 -24.73
CA THR A 655 27.59 -27.52 -24.56
C THR A 655 28.27 -26.38 -25.33
N GLU A 656 27.73 -26.00 -26.48
CA GLU A 656 28.25 -24.87 -27.27
C GLU A 656 27.89 -23.52 -26.64
N LEU A 657 26.62 -23.36 -26.21
CA LEU A 657 26.11 -22.13 -25.60
C LEU A 657 26.64 -21.88 -24.18
N LYS A 658 27.08 -22.92 -23.45
CA LYS A 658 27.74 -22.80 -22.12
C LYS A 658 26.94 -21.98 -21.10
N GLY A 659 25.62 -22.05 -21.20
CA GLY A 659 24.68 -21.33 -20.33
C GLY A 659 24.22 -19.95 -20.85
N ALA A 660 24.80 -19.43 -21.94
CA ALA A 660 24.33 -18.20 -22.58
C ALA A 660 22.88 -18.31 -23.09
N GLY A 661 22.19 -17.18 -23.16
CA GLY A 661 20.87 -17.06 -23.79
C GLY A 661 20.99 -16.64 -25.26
N VAL A 662 20.01 -17.00 -26.07
CA VAL A 662 19.91 -16.68 -27.51
C VAL A 662 18.48 -16.31 -27.89
N GLU A 663 18.28 -15.64 -29.03
CA GLU A 663 16.93 -15.21 -29.47
C GLU A 663 15.98 -16.40 -29.74
N SER A 664 16.51 -17.54 -30.18
CA SER A 664 15.79 -18.81 -30.16
C SER A 664 16.75 -20.00 -30.08
N ILE A 665 16.46 -20.92 -29.16
CA ILE A 665 17.20 -22.19 -29.02
C ILE A 665 16.90 -23.14 -30.18
N SER A 666 15.67 -23.13 -30.70
CA SER A 666 15.29 -23.92 -31.89
C SER A 666 16.06 -23.47 -33.13
N ALA A 667 16.16 -22.17 -33.39
CA ALA A 667 16.96 -21.65 -34.51
C ALA A 667 18.46 -21.99 -34.39
N LYS A 668 18.99 -22.09 -33.16
CA LYS A 668 20.38 -22.54 -32.94
C LYS A 668 20.57 -24.03 -33.17
N TRP A 669 19.57 -24.86 -32.86
CA TRP A 669 19.57 -26.28 -33.24
C TRP A 669 19.54 -26.43 -34.76
N ASP A 670 18.70 -25.67 -35.47
CA ASP A 670 18.65 -25.66 -36.94
C ASP A 670 19.97 -25.20 -37.58
N GLU A 671 20.66 -24.22 -37.00
CA GLU A 671 22.00 -23.77 -37.44
C GLU A 671 23.05 -24.89 -37.37
N MET A 672 22.95 -25.77 -36.36
CA MET A 672 23.92 -26.83 -36.07
C MET A 672 23.57 -28.18 -36.73
N PHE A 673 22.27 -28.50 -36.86
CA PHE A 673 21.78 -29.83 -37.25
C PHE A 673 20.73 -29.82 -38.38
N GLY A 674 20.18 -28.65 -38.71
CA GLY A 674 19.23 -28.48 -39.80
C GLY A 674 19.83 -28.90 -41.15
N ALA A 675 19.01 -29.54 -41.98
CA ALA A 675 19.44 -29.99 -43.29
C ALA A 675 19.82 -28.78 -44.17
N LYS A 676 21.09 -28.73 -44.62
CA LYS A 676 21.51 -27.82 -45.69
C LYS A 676 20.99 -28.33 -47.02
N ASP A 677 19.74 -28.01 -47.30
CA ASP A 677 19.09 -28.31 -48.58
C ASP A 677 19.94 -27.81 -49.74
N GLY A 678 20.24 -28.73 -50.66
CA GLY A 678 20.73 -28.49 -52.02
C GLY A 678 21.81 -27.42 -52.20
N VAL A 679 23.05 -27.86 -52.47
CA VAL A 679 23.93 -27.07 -53.35
C VAL A 679 23.23 -26.95 -54.71
N VAL A 680 22.59 -25.81 -54.96
CA VAL A 680 22.01 -25.51 -56.27
C VAL A 680 23.15 -25.40 -57.28
N GLU A 681 23.15 -26.28 -58.28
CA GLU A 681 24.23 -26.36 -59.27
C GLU A 681 24.45 -25.03 -60.02
N GLU A 682 25.70 -24.75 -60.40
CA GLU A 682 26.04 -23.65 -61.31
C GLU A 682 25.46 -23.90 -62.72
N VAL A 683 24.18 -23.57 -62.94
CA VAL A 683 23.61 -23.50 -64.29
C VAL A 683 24.25 -22.31 -65.03
N LYS A 684 25.33 -22.59 -65.77
CA LYS A 684 26.17 -21.62 -66.50
C LYS A 684 25.44 -20.96 -67.67
N VAL A 685 24.59 -19.97 -67.37
CA VAL A 685 23.95 -19.13 -68.39
C VAL A 685 25.00 -18.21 -69.05
N LYS A 686 25.29 -18.47 -70.34
CA LYS A 686 26.24 -17.69 -71.14
C LYS A 686 25.78 -16.25 -71.32
N LYS A 687 26.71 -15.29 -71.18
CA LYS A 687 26.53 -13.88 -71.58
C LYS A 687 26.51 -13.73 -73.11
N PRO A 688 25.56 -12.99 -73.68
CA PRO A 688 25.75 -12.24 -74.93
C PRO A 688 25.84 -10.73 -74.61
N ARG A 689 26.83 -10.03 -75.18
CA ARG A 689 27.05 -8.59 -74.93
C ARG A 689 26.93 -7.78 -76.23
N LYS A 690 25.88 -6.95 -76.31
CA LYS A 690 25.64 -5.86 -77.29
C LYS A 690 25.62 -6.22 -78.80
N LYS A 691 24.51 -5.85 -79.45
CA LYS A 691 24.53 -4.92 -80.60
C LYS A 691 23.34 -3.97 -80.50
N ALA A 692 23.40 -2.81 -81.15
CA ALA A 692 22.38 -1.76 -81.05
C ALA A 692 22.12 -1.10 -82.40
N THR A 693 20.89 -1.18 -82.88
CA THR A 693 20.25 -0.47 -84.02
C THR A 693 18.75 -0.85 -83.99
N GLY A 694 17.76 0.01 -84.31
CA GLY A 694 17.79 1.46 -84.50
C GLY A 694 16.67 1.95 -85.45
N LYS A 695 15.62 2.61 -84.92
CA LYS A 695 14.39 3.10 -85.64
C LYS A 695 13.50 1.93 -86.13
N THR A 696 12.22 2.07 -86.50
CA THR A 696 11.39 3.21 -86.98
C THR A 696 10.04 3.37 -86.23
N SER A 697 9.05 4.09 -86.80
CA SER A 697 8.00 4.83 -86.09
C SER A 697 6.56 4.61 -86.58
N SER A 698 5.57 4.51 -85.66
CA SER A 698 4.18 5.02 -85.75
C SER A 698 3.34 4.49 -84.56
N GLY A 699 2.23 5.11 -84.08
CA GLY A 699 1.65 6.43 -84.34
C GLY A 699 0.18 6.55 -83.82
N LYS A 700 -0.23 7.75 -83.34
CA LYS A 700 -1.51 8.12 -82.62
C LYS A 700 -1.48 7.81 -81.10
N LYS A 701 -1.87 8.69 -80.14
CA LYS A 701 -3.02 9.63 -79.93
C LYS A 701 -4.35 8.89 -79.66
N LYS A 702 -5.22 9.22 -78.69
CA LYS A 702 -5.34 10.27 -77.63
C LYS A 702 -5.17 9.61 -76.22
N ALA A 703 -5.32 10.19 -75.01
CA ALA A 703 -5.28 11.52 -74.33
C ALA A 703 -5.05 11.23 -72.80
N ALA A 704 -4.60 12.08 -71.86
CA ALA A 704 -4.39 13.53 -71.73
C ALA A 704 -5.48 14.35 -70.98
N VAL A 705 -5.34 14.46 -69.65
CA VAL A 705 -5.73 15.64 -68.83
C VAL A 705 -4.54 16.04 -67.95
N LYS A 706 -4.31 17.35 -67.77
CA LYS A 706 -3.23 17.95 -66.98
C LYS A 706 -3.69 19.26 -66.33
N LYS A 707 -3.28 19.50 -65.08
CA LYS A 707 -2.78 20.80 -64.57
C LYS A 707 -1.63 20.47 -63.60
N SER A 708 -0.36 20.84 -63.77
CA SER A 708 0.28 22.17 -63.89
C SER A 708 0.00 23.06 -62.66
N VAL A 709 0.90 23.25 -61.67
CA VAL A 709 2.34 23.64 -61.67
C VAL A 709 2.59 25.12 -61.98
N THR A 710 3.15 25.84 -61.00
CA THR A 710 4.10 26.96 -61.17
C THR A 710 5.06 27.04 -59.97
N LYS A 711 6.20 27.72 -60.12
CA LYS A 711 7.31 27.77 -59.15
C LYS A 711 7.94 29.17 -59.07
N LYS A 712 8.37 29.58 -57.85
CA LYS A 712 9.51 30.50 -57.58
C LYS A 712 9.32 31.96 -58.08
N PRO A 713 10.22 32.94 -57.79
CA PRO A 713 11.54 32.86 -57.16
C PRO A 713 11.85 33.84 -56.00
N ALA A 714 13.05 33.72 -55.44
CA ALA A 714 13.80 34.73 -54.65
C ALA A 714 14.72 35.53 -55.64
N PRO A 715 15.87 36.21 -55.30
CA PRO A 715 16.61 36.35 -54.02
C PRO A 715 17.31 37.73 -53.77
N LYS A 716 18.25 37.77 -52.81
CA LYS A 716 19.47 38.64 -52.62
C LYS A 716 19.45 39.64 -51.44
N LYS A 717 20.59 40.12 -50.88
CA LYS A 717 21.92 39.50 -50.54
C LYS A 717 22.84 40.54 -49.82
N ALA A 718 23.34 40.27 -48.60
CA ALA A 718 24.51 40.93 -47.94
C ALA A 718 24.83 40.15 -46.62
N THR A 719 26.01 39.55 -46.34
CA THR A 719 27.35 40.09 -45.96
C THR A 719 27.39 40.85 -44.63
N SER A 720 28.29 40.59 -43.65
CA SER A 720 29.43 39.63 -43.61
C SER A 720 30.08 39.45 -42.21
N ASN A 721 30.90 38.41 -42.08
CA ASN A 721 32.11 38.26 -41.23
C ASN A 721 32.06 37.80 -39.74
N LYS A 722 32.85 36.73 -39.54
CA LYS A 722 33.60 36.22 -38.38
C LYS A 722 34.01 37.24 -37.28
N VAL A 723 34.17 36.72 -36.05
CA VAL A 723 35.46 36.63 -35.30
C VAL A 723 35.30 35.66 -34.09
N LYS A 724 36.40 35.13 -33.54
CA LYS A 724 36.46 34.25 -32.35
C LYS A 724 37.55 34.77 -31.38
N ARG A 725 37.34 34.65 -30.05
CA ARG A 725 38.32 34.89 -28.94
C ARG A 725 38.79 36.37 -28.80
N SER A 726 39.18 36.93 -27.65
CA SER A 726 39.51 36.38 -26.30
C SER A 726 39.67 37.50 -25.24
N VAL A 727 39.56 37.15 -23.94
CA VAL A 727 40.39 37.64 -22.78
C VAL A 727 40.49 39.16 -22.51
N LYS A 728 40.07 39.64 -21.31
CA LYS A 728 40.99 39.96 -20.18
C LYS A 728 40.30 40.27 -18.83
N LYS A 729 41.12 40.40 -17.78
CA LYS A 729 40.85 40.26 -16.33
C LYS A 729 40.97 41.62 -15.58
N THR A 730 39.96 41.97 -14.76
CA THR A 730 40.03 42.54 -13.37
C THR A 730 40.68 43.92 -12.99
N VAL A 731 40.17 44.42 -11.83
CA VAL A 731 40.75 45.30 -10.74
C VAL A 731 40.63 46.85 -10.78
N LYS A 732 39.78 47.41 -9.89
CA LYS A 732 40.09 48.29 -8.69
C LYS A 732 38.75 48.73 -8.03
N LYS A 733 38.53 48.65 -6.71
CA LYS A 733 39.04 49.43 -5.53
C LYS A 733 38.56 50.89 -5.52
N THR A 734 38.15 51.53 -4.42
CA THR A 734 38.28 51.30 -2.93
C THR A 734 37.04 51.91 -2.20
N THR A 735 36.70 51.80 -0.91
CA THR A 735 37.35 51.95 0.44
C THR A 735 36.53 51.14 1.50
N SER A 736 37.04 50.39 2.50
CA SER A 736 37.82 50.67 3.75
C SER A 736 37.11 51.49 4.86
N SER A 737 37.11 51.14 6.16
CA SER A 737 37.54 49.92 6.90
C SER A 737 37.34 49.99 8.45
N LYS A 738 37.44 48.82 9.15
CA LYS A 738 37.75 48.57 10.60
C LYS A 738 36.58 48.66 11.61
N THR A 739 36.58 47.94 12.77
CA THR A 739 37.67 47.21 13.49
C THR A 739 37.18 45.99 14.33
N THR A 740 37.99 44.91 14.41
CA THR A 740 38.09 43.87 15.50
C THR A 740 36.84 43.01 15.87
N THR A 741 36.93 41.77 16.42
CA THR A 741 38.06 40.98 17.00
C THR A 741 37.94 39.47 16.66
N LYS A 742 38.99 38.66 16.92
CA LYS A 742 38.97 37.16 16.94
C LYS A 742 38.57 36.64 18.34
N SER A 743 38.45 35.36 18.70
CA SER A 743 38.70 34.02 18.08
C SER A 743 37.67 32.99 18.68
N THR A 744 37.73 31.65 18.66
CA THR A 744 38.75 30.59 18.41
C THR A 744 38.07 29.24 18.05
N HIS A 745 38.80 28.27 17.47
CA HIS A 745 38.35 26.87 17.36
C HIS A 745 38.09 26.19 18.73
N LYS A 746 37.25 25.14 18.74
CA LYS A 746 37.33 24.03 19.72
C LYS A 746 37.57 22.70 19.00
N LYS A 747 38.52 21.91 19.51
CA LYS A 747 38.77 20.52 19.10
C LYS A 747 37.99 19.54 19.98
N THR A 748 37.78 18.34 19.46
CA THR A 748 37.54 17.13 20.26
C THR A 748 38.65 16.91 21.28
N ILE A 749 38.27 16.60 22.53
CA ILE A 749 39.14 16.02 23.56
C ILE A 749 38.32 14.94 24.28
N ALA A 750 38.86 13.72 24.35
CA ALA A 750 38.33 12.66 25.20
C ALA A 750 38.85 12.82 26.63
N GLY A 751 38.01 12.59 27.64
CA GLY A 751 38.37 12.74 29.05
C GLY A 751 37.83 11.60 29.90
N ASN A 752 38.70 10.71 30.35
CA ASN A 752 38.37 9.69 31.36
C ASN A 752 38.13 10.35 32.72
N ILE A 753 37.03 9.99 33.40
CA ILE A 753 36.94 10.07 34.86
C ILE A 753 36.54 8.70 35.38
N ARG A 754 37.38 8.14 36.26
CA ARG A 754 37.07 6.94 37.05
C ARG A 754 36.42 7.36 38.36
N SER A 755 35.29 6.75 38.72
CA SER A 755 34.85 6.60 40.12
C SER A 755 34.96 5.13 40.51
N LYS A 756 35.37 4.86 41.76
CA LYS A 756 35.60 3.49 42.28
C LYS A 756 34.40 3.04 43.12
N SER A 757 34.00 1.78 42.98
CA SER A 757 33.30 1.04 44.04
C SER A 757 33.49 -0.46 43.84
N ASP A 758 34.44 -1.06 44.55
CA ASP A 758 34.79 -2.48 44.43
C ASP A 758 34.16 -3.34 45.53
N ALA A 759 33.75 -4.55 45.14
CA ALA A 759 33.65 -5.78 45.95
C ALA A 759 32.87 -5.80 47.29
N ALA A 760 31.63 -6.33 47.24
CA ALA A 760 31.00 -7.03 48.37
C ALA A 760 30.29 -8.35 47.93
N LYS A 761 31.11 -9.36 47.63
CA LYS A 761 30.91 -10.83 47.71
C LYS A 761 29.48 -11.42 47.91
N LYS A 762 29.14 -12.37 47.02
CA LYS A 762 28.56 -13.73 47.27
C LYS A 762 27.37 -13.86 48.25
N SER A 763 26.29 -14.58 47.92
CA SER A 763 26.36 -16.03 47.67
C SER A 763 24.99 -16.65 47.33
N ASN A 764 25.02 -17.86 46.73
CA ASN A 764 24.00 -18.92 46.80
C ASN A 764 22.58 -18.66 46.20
N ALA A 765 21.79 -19.69 45.83
CA ALA A 765 22.11 -21.04 45.36
C ALA A 765 20.87 -21.68 44.69
N LYS A 766 21.09 -22.76 43.93
CA LYS A 766 20.06 -23.60 43.28
C LYS A 766 18.96 -24.05 44.25
N LYS A 767 17.71 -24.11 43.76
CA LYS A 767 16.76 -25.20 44.08
C LYS A 767 16.04 -25.71 42.83
N LYS A 768 16.22 -27.00 42.55
CA LYS A 768 15.33 -27.86 41.75
C LYS A 768 14.77 -28.93 42.71
N THR A 769 13.86 -29.76 42.19
CA THR A 769 13.01 -30.79 42.86
C THR A 769 11.82 -30.22 43.65
N SER A 770 10.56 -30.69 43.60
CA SER A 770 9.79 -31.74 42.91
C SER A 770 9.08 -32.73 43.86
N SER A 771 7.96 -33.30 43.38
CA SER A 771 7.28 -34.53 43.82
C SER A 771 6.62 -34.62 45.22
N GLN A 772 5.29 -34.38 45.21
CA GLN A 772 4.21 -35.35 45.56
C GLN A 772 3.91 -35.85 47.00
N LYS A 773 2.60 -36.13 47.18
CA LYS A 773 1.90 -37.11 48.08
C LYS A 773 1.77 -36.81 49.58
N ALA A 774 0.58 -36.36 49.99
CA ALA A 774 -0.39 -37.11 50.84
C ALA A 774 -1.65 -36.25 51.17
N LYS A 775 -2.77 -36.76 51.74
CA LYS A 775 -3.63 -37.93 51.45
C LYS A 775 -4.90 -37.84 52.34
N LYS A 776 -6.08 -38.30 51.87
CA LYS A 776 -7.41 -38.31 52.55
C LYS A 776 -8.07 -36.92 52.67
N GLY A 777 -9.39 -36.72 52.49
CA GLY A 777 -10.39 -37.56 51.81
C GLY A 777 -11.55 -38.06 52.68
N LYS A 778 -12.77 -37.93 52.14
CA LYS A 778 -13.89 -38.85 52.33
C LYS A 778 -14.76 -38.84 51.07
#